data_AF-A0A0G1IHV4-F1
#
_entry.id   AF-A0A0G1IHV4-F1
#
_cell.length_a   1.000
_cell.length_b   1.000
_cell.length_c   1.000
_cell.angle_alpha   90.00
_cell.angle_beta   90.00
_cell.angle_gamma   90.00
#
_symmetry.space_group_name_H-M   'P 1'
#
loop_
_entity.id
_entity.type
_entity.pdbx_description
1 polymer ?
#
loop_
_entity_poly.entity_id
_entity_poly.type
_entity_poly.pdbx_seq_one_letter_code
_entity_poly.pdbx_strand_id
1 'polypeptide(L)'
;MKYVLLTLILVFVTVPTSVFAICSDTGATVVFVNGIMNSQQDANDSKDGLQRTFQERFGKNPNITFITGYNPSHLAGAGDLAQSATQVLGGSISDYDLKTILMQIQPEVTTQKILLIGHSQGTLYTNSIYKYLVESGVPAESIAVYNVATPAHKVAGNGAYLTSSNDSLIRKLAEIAKKLHTPPPIPSNINIPIFGDDAESTYPGHNFIRAYLAGASDKIVSDVSRALDGLAAKTNTDSETCFNAPPSTMGYKIESTVFAVADPTAAVIGNAALAVAKGIGNTAAVIFAFVQSEPPAPPPSPSTLDIETTKTPSVSPASSVGGLVGGTNPNLDVGVPQPGGVTNLAVKPPSEAAHLAAKPPSDGSPSFLQLSSVGGGSPGFGGGSPAPSSSSVFLASPAGGPKGEGATTTSDATPPDIFLNVAECPGLSSDPEKCLLASATASVVWSSTAEDLNHFIVECEKVGPPAGGCDGFSAQGGPASGWNFASTTATSTVYILPFDGADYVFKAKAVDNAGNESAETTKTVVFSTRPVVINEVAWAGTKADGNDEWIELYNHTSSAISLDGWALYAEADSRPNILLAGEIKPYDYFLLERKDDDAVSDIAADLIYGNDGPDWALNNSGEALALARASTTIDRAVLCGNKWCGGYAGADRASMERIDPDIDGTDLANWGSANGIVKNGLDFAGNALTATPRARNSLHYLISRGPTLLADRTLKSFFKEYIIPQNETLVIPQGRTLTIEPGVAVKMGGSASLEVNGTLKADGTEANNIIFTRISDQQDYWKNIRLTADSQNSSVSYAKFQYGGRYFSNTPPEWRAAFSIINNSTPVSYSVFKNSFSAGARLTLSDSAVEHNTFSAGTTTFQTGLYVGGGAPAISQNTFSENYMGLELTGSAAAVENNIFLDNRDYAARSTSGSGGFSRNSGSGNGKNGIALVETISTPGGTTTFSANGLPYLIGRSPYDNPKIAAGSAVIVEADTVWKGEVNNARFEINGTMKLEGADKDSILFTSLADSGPAEWHGIVVNAGGYVYGGGFTLKYGGYGTGCSSCAGFSVTGGRVDLSDGRIENNYKVGMQIYNSATSSLSNFEFSDHQTPAGGSTALVSSNSTLILDNLTFSNNFANTSPEGLY
;
A
#
# COMPACT_ATOMS: atom_id res chain seq x y z
N MET A 1 17.17 -60.78 -54.75
CA MET A 1 17.09 -59.35 -55.18
C MET A 1 16.09 -58.67 -54.26
N LYS A 2 16.24 -57.42 -53.80
CA LYS A 2 17.38 -56.48 -53.66
C LYS A 2 16.87 -55.40 -52.64
N TYR A 3 17.70 -54.96 -51.69
CA TYR A 3 17.62 -53.76 -50.80
C TYR A 3 16.23 -53.14 -50.46
N VAL A 4 15.78 -53.02 -49.20
CA VAL A 4 16.30 -52.21 -48.05
C VAL A 4 16.24 -50.69 -48.29
N LEU A 5 15.47 -49.93 -47.46
CA LEU A 5 15.95 -48.87 -46.52
C LEU A 5 14.83 -47.94 -45.93
N LEU A 6 15.04 -47.49 -44.68
CA LEU A 6 14.55 -46.30 -43.91
C LEU A 6 13.06 -45.99 -43.56
N THR A 7 12.89 -45.91 -42.24
CA THR A 7 12.09 -45.05 -41.34
C THR A 7 11.62 -43.65 -41.81
N LEU A 8 10.42 -43.22 -41.37
CA LEU A 8 10.26 -42.21 -40.29
C LEU A 8 8.83 -42.17 -39.71
N ILE A 9 8.69 -41.78 -38.43
CA ILE A 9 7.43 -41.30 -37.83
C ILE A 9 7.67 -39.83 -37.45
N LEU A 10 6.70 -38.95 -37.66
CA LEU A 10 6.67 -37.65 -37.00
C LEU A 10 5.23 -37.21 -36.71
N VAL A 11 4.88 -37.12 -35.42
CA VAL A 11 3.69 -36.41 -34.96
C VAL A 11 4.10 -34.95 -34.78
N PHE A 12 3.50 -34.04 -35.54
CA PHE A 12 3.74 -32.61 -35.36
C PHE A 12 3.00 -32.10 -34.12
N VAL A 13 3.71 -32.02 -33.00
CA VAL A 13 3.36 -31.12 -31.90
C VAL A 13 3.64 -29.70 -32.39
N THR A 14 2.62 -28.84 -32.41
CA THR A 14 2.74 -27.44 -32.82
C THR A 14 3.38 -26.62 -31.70
N VAL A 15 4.72 -26.63 -31.64
CA VAL A 15 5.47 -25.60 -30.91
C VAL A 15 5.14 -24.24 -31.53
N PRO A 16 4.76 -23.21 -30.77
CA PRO A 16 4.63 -21.86 -31.28
C PRO A 16 6.03 -21.30 -31.58
N THR A 17 6.52 -21.52 -32.80
CA THR A 17 7.69 -20.81 -33.31
C THR A 17 7.35 -19.33 -33.46
N SER A 18 7.93 -18.49 -32.61
CA SER A 18 7.84 -17.02 -32.73
C SER A 18 8.57 -16.56 -34.00
N VAL A 19 7.89 -16.64 -35.14
CA VAL A 19 8.33 -16.01 -36.39
C VAL A 19 8.22 -14.51 -36.17
N PHE A 20 9.36 -13.84 -35.98
CA PHE A 20 9.42 -12.39 -35.90
C PHE A 20 8.79 -11.78 -37.17
N ALA A 21 7.75 -10.98 -36.97
CA ALA A 21 6.95 -10.44 -38.05
C ALA A 21 7.70 -9.30 -38.75
N ILE A 22 8.26 -9.59 -39.93
CA ILE A 22 8.96 -8.62 -40.79
C ILE A 22 8.03 -7.43 -41.06
N CYS A 23 8.54 -6.20 -40.84
CA CYS A 23 7.72 -4.99 -40.97
C CYS A 23 7.23 -4.76 -42.41
N SER A 24 5.93 -4.99 -42.63
CA SER A 24 5.29 -4.95 -43.95
C SER A 24 5.12 -3.52 -44.48
N ASP A 25 5.54 -3.27 -45.73
CA ASP A 25 5.18 -2.05 -46.48
C ASP A 25 3.68 -2.00 -46.84
N THR A 26 3.05 -3.16 -46.84
CA THR A 26 1.68 -3.41 -47.31
C THR A 26 0.74 -3.48 -46.11
N GLY A 27 -0.39 -2.78 -46.22
CA GLY A 27 -1.38 -2.61 -45.14
C GLY A 27 -1.17 -1.35 -44.31
N ALA A 28 -1.80 -1.29 -43.13
CA ALA A 28 -1.62 -0.25 -42.12
C ALA A 28 -2.06 -0.75 -40.73
N THR A 29 -1.47 -0.19 -39.67
CA THR A 29 -1.83 -0.46 -38.27
C THR A 29 -2.46 0.79 -37.66
N VAL A 30 -3.70 0.66 -37.19
CA VAL A 30 -4.43 1.69 -36.45
C VAL A 30 -4.29 1.40 -34.96
N VAL A 31 -3.70 2.32 -34.21
CA VAL A 31 -3.49 2.20 -32.76
C VAL A 31 -4.49 3.11 -32.06
N PHE A 32 -5.47 2.55 -31.33
CA PHE A 32 -6.37 3.33 -30.49
C PHE A 32 -5.80 3.47 -29.07
N VAL A 33 -5.75 4.70 -28.55
CA VAL A 33 -5.26 5.04 -27.21
C VAL A 33 -6.37 5.75 -26.43
N ASN A 34 -6.79 5.15 -25.33
CA ASN A 34 -7.93 5.57 -24.51
C ASN A 34 -7.64 6.77 -23.58
N GLY A 35 -8.69 7.31 -22.98
CA GLY A 35 -8.62 8.33 -21.94
C GLY A 35 -8.40 7.75 -20.53
N ILE A 36 -8.44 8.64 -19.53
CA ILE A 36 -8.48 8.26 -18.11
C ILE A 36 -9.79 7.55 -17.77
N MET A 37 -9.79 6.78 -16.67
CA MET A 37 -10.98 6.08 -16.16
C MET A 37 -11.62 5.12 -17.18
N ASN A 38 -10.78 4.51 -18.02
CA ASN A 38 -11.14 3.40 -18.90
C ASN A 38 -10.41 2.13 -18.45
N SER A 39 -11.14 1.03 -18.36
CA SER A 39 -10.55 -0.30 -18.22
C SER A 39 -9.96 -0.77 -19.56
N GLN A 40 -9.18 -1.86 -19.52
CA GLN A 40 -8.71 -2.54 -20.74
C GLN A 40 -9.88 -2.97 -21.63
N GLN A 41 -11.05 -3.29 -21.04
CA GLN A 41 -12.27 -3.60 -21.79
C GLN A 41 -12.87 -2.35 -22.44
N ASP A 42 -12.99 -1.22 -21.74
CA ASP A 42 -13.51 0.03 -22.33
C ASP A 42 -12.63 0.53 -23.50
N ALA A 43 -11.31 0.36 -23.37
CA ALA A 43 -10.36 0.66 -24.43
C ALA A 43 -10.53 -0.27 -25.65
N ASN A 44 -10.71 -1.57 -25.40
CA ASN A 44 -10.98 -2.57 -26.44
C ASN A 44 -12.35 -2.34 -27.10
N ASP A 45 -13.41 -2.07 -26.34
CA ASP A 45 -14.76 -1.76 -26.83
C ASP A 45 -14.76 -0.46 -27.66
N SER A 46 -13.94 0.52 -27.29
CA SER A 46 -13.77 1.76 -28.06
C SER A 46 -13.07 1.49 -29.39
N LYS A 47 -11.99 0.68 -29.38
CA LYS A 47 -11.30 0.21 -30.58
C LYS A 47 -12.21 -0.66 -31.46
N ASP A 48 -13.00 -1.55 -30.88
CA ASP A 48 -13.96 -2.42 -31.58
C ASP A 48 -15.15 -1.63 -32.15
N GLY A 49 -15.68 -0.66 -31.41
CA GLY A 49 -16.69 0.27 -31.90
C GLY A 49 -16.19 1.03 -33.12
N LEU A 50 -14.99 1.63 -33.03
CA LEU A 50 -14.35 2.32 -34.16
C LEU A 50 -14.10 1.39 -35.35
N GLN A 51 -13.52 0.21 -35.11
CA GLN A 51 -13.23 -0.79 -36.15
C GLN A 51 -14.51 -1.28 -36.84
N ARG A 52 -15.58 -1.52 -36.07
CA ARG A 52 -16.89 -1.93 -36.57
C ARG A 52 -17.51 -0.84 -37.44
N THR A 53 -17.61 0.40 -36.94
CA THR A 53 -18.13 1.54 -37.71
C THR A 53 -17.32 1.77 -39.00
N PHE A 54 -16.00 1.59 -38.96
CA PHE A 54 -15.14 1.71 -40.14
C PHE A 54 -15.43 0.60 -41.16
N GLN A 55 -15.54 -0.66 -40.72
CA GLN A 55 -15.85 -1.80 -41.58
C GLN A 55 -17.29 -1.79 -42.11
N GLU A 56 -18.24 -1.22 -41.37
CA GLU A 56 -19.63 -1.04 -41.82
C GLU A 56 -19.72 -0.01 -42.96
N ARG A 57 -18.94 1.07 -42.90
CA ARG A 57 -18.94 2.13 -43.94
C ARG A 57 -18.05 1.82 -45.16
N PHE A 58 -16.87 1.23 -44.95
CA PHE A 58 -15.86 1.02 -46.01
C PHE A 58 -15.64 -0.45 -46.39
N GLY A 59 -16.31 -1.39 -45.71
CA GLY A 59 -16.10 -2.83 -45.88
C GLY A 59 -14.93 -3.38 -45.07
N LYS A 60 -14.90 -4.70 -44.87
CA LYS A 60 -13.83 -5.38 -44.15
C LYS A 60 -12.57 -5.52 -45.01
N ASN A 61 -11.59 -4.65 -44.78
CA ASN A 61 -10.27 -4.72 -45.37
C ASN A 61 -9.31 -5.55 -44.47
N PRO A 62 -8.80 -6.71 -44.90
CA PRO A 62 -7.87 -7.53 -44.10
C PRO A 62 -6.49 -6.90 -43.95
N ASN A 63 -6.15 -5.88 -44.74
CA ASN A 63 -4.86 -5.20 -44.71
C ASN A 63 -4.85 -3.99 -43.74
N ILE A 64 -5.91 -3.78 -42.95
CA ILE A 64 -5.97 -2.73 -41.92
C ILE A 64 -6.23 -3.39 -40.56
N THR A 65 -5.19 -3.43 -39.72
CA THR A 65 -5.26 -4.00 -38.37
C THR A 65 -5.53 -2.88 -37.37
N PHE A 66 -6.55 -3.05 -36.52
CA PHE A 66 -6.82 -2.15 -35.39
C PHE A 66 -6.32 -2.82 -34.11
N ILE A 67 -5.52 -2.11 -33.31
CA ILE A 67 -4.95 -2.58 -32.05
C ILE A 67 -5.17 -1.56 -30.93
N THR A 68 -5.07 -1.98 -29.67
CA THR A 68 -5.23 -1.11 -28.50
C THR A 68 -3.86 -0.77 -27.92
N GLY A 69 -3.48 0.50 -27.96
CA GLY A 69 -2.42 1.03 -27.10
C GLY A 69 -3.06 1.45 -25.78
N TYR A 70 -3.23 0.51 -24.86
CA TYR A 70 -3.93 0.73 -23.60
C TYR A 70 -3.11 1.66 -22.71
N ASN A 71 -3.67 2.83 -22.44
CA ASN A 71 -3.21 3.74 -21.39
C ASN A 71 -3.88 3.28 -20.09
N PRO A 72 -3.19 2.57 -19.17
CA PRO A 72 -3.86 1.98 -18.03
C PRO A 72 -4.29 3.07 -17.06
N SER A 73 -5.55 3.04 -16.63
CA SER A 73 -6.04 3.98 -15.61
C SER A 73 -5.37 3.65 -14.27
N HIS A 74 -4.43 4.47 -13.83
CA HIS A 74 -3.74 4.24 -12.59
C HIS A 74 -4.50 4.90 -11.44
N LEU A 75 -4.85 4.06 -10.45
CA LEU A 75 -5.39 4.49 -9.17
C LEU A 75 -6.85 4.96 -9.16
N ALA A 76 -7.76 4.10 -9.62
CA ALA A 76 -9.22 4.34 -9.55
C ALA A 76 -9.64 5.71 -10.13
N GLY A 77 -8.90 6.22 -11.13
CA GLY A 77 -9.16 7.49 -11.81
C GLY A 77 -8.70 8.76 -11.08
N ALA A 78 -8.55 8.74 -9.76
CA ALA A 78 -8.25 9.95 -8.98
C ALA A 78 -6.82 10.45 -9.18
N GLY A 79 -5.86 9.53 -9.34
CA GLY A 79 -4.47 9.86 -9.70
C GLY A 79 -4.36 10.45 -11.10
N ASP A 80 -4.93 9.73 -12.08
CA ASP A 80 -4.95 10.16 -13.47
C ASP A 80 -5.63 11.52 -13.66
N LEU A 81 -6.66 11.85 -12.87
CA LEU A 81 -7.34 13.16 -12.92
C LEU A 81 -6.40 14.32 -12.50
N ALA A 82 -5.56 14.11 -11.47
CA ALA A 82 -4.53 15.08 -11.07
C ALA A 82 -3.42 15.19 -12.14
N GLN A 83 -3.01 14.05 -12.70
CA GLN A 83 -1.93 13.97 -13.66
C GLN A 83 -2.33 14.55 -15.02
N SER A 84 -3.53 14.23 -15.53
CA SER A 84 -4.10 14.81 -16.74
C SER A 84 -4.32 16.31 -16.59
N ALA A 85 -4.85 16.77 -15.44
CA ALA A 85 -4.97 18.20 -15.16
C ALA A 85 -3.62 18.93 -15.27
N THR A 86 -2.54 18.31 -14.79
CA THR A 86 -1.19 18.89 -14.85
C THR A 86 -0.60 18.81 -16.26
N GLN A 87 -0.75 17.69 -16.98
CA GLN A 87 -0.27 17.47 -18.34
C GLN A 87 -0.95 18.39 -19.37
N VAL A 88 -2.28 18.56 -19.26
CA VAL A 88 -3.08 19.41 -20.17
C VAL A 88 -2.63 20.87 -20.14
N LEU A 89 -2.14 21.34 -19.00
CA LEU A 89 -1.66 22.71 -18.81
C LEU A 89 -0.15 22.87 -19.13
N GLY A 90 0.48 21.85 -19.72
CA GLY A 90 1.89 21.88 -20.16
C GLY A 90 2.87 21.10 -19.29
N GLY A 91 2.39 20.34 -18.30
CA GLY A 91 3.22 19.39 -17.54
C GLY A 91 3.77 18.26 -18.41
N SER A 92 4.89 17.67 -17.99
CA SER A 92 5.48 16.51 -18.65
C SER A 92 4.53 15.31 -18.61
N ILE A 93 4.37 14.65 -19.76
CA ILE A 93 3.73 13.32 -19.85
C ILE A 93 4.55 12.33 -19.02
N SER A 94 3.88 11.31 -18.47
CA SER A 94 4.56 10.29 -17.69
C SER A 94 5.60 9.56 -18.54
N ASP A 95 6.84 9.57 -18.07
CA ASP A 95 7.92 8.84 -18.72
C ASP A 95 7.73 7.32 -18.57
N TYR A 96 6.86 6.85 -17.66
CA TYR A 96 6.53 5.44 -17.46
C TYR A 96 5.43 4.95 -18.41
N ASP A 97 4.20 5.46 -18.32
CA ASP A 97 3.06 4.96 -19.09
C ASP A 97 3.23 5.17 -20.61
N LEU A 98 3.98 6.21 -21.04
CA LEU A 98 4.42 6.35 -22.43
C LEU A 98 5.30 5.17 -22.89
N LYS A 99 6.26 4.71 -22.07
CA LYS A 99 7.08 3.53 -22.36
C LYS A 99 6.23 2.25 -22.35
N THR A 100 5.24 2.17 -21.46
CA THR A 100 4.31 1.04 -21.35
C THR A 100 3.48 0.87 -22.63
N ILE A 101 2.84 1.94 -23.11
CA ILE A 101 2.09 1.92 -24.37
C ILE A 101 3.03 1.58 -25.55
N LEU A 102 4.22 2.19 -25.60
CA LEU A 102 5.22 1.89 -26.64
C LEU A 102 5.67 0.42 -26.63
N MET A 103 5.84 -0.20 -25.47
CA MET A 103 6.21 -1.61 -25.36
C MET A 103 5.04 -2.57 -25.61
N GLN A 104 3.80 -2.18 -25.31
CA GLN A 104 2.61 -2.95 -25.67
C GLN A 104 2.42 -3.02 -27.18
N ILE A 105 2.48 -1.88 -27.88
CA ILE A 105 2.16 -1.83 -29.31
C ILE A 105 3.30 -2.33 -30.20
N GLN A 106 4.55 -2.37 -29.72
CA GLN A 106 5.70 -2.78 -30.52
C GLN A 106 5.59 -4.20 -31.14
N PRO A 107 5.18 -5.26 -30.43
CA PRO A 107 4.96 -6.59 -31.03
C PRO A 107 3.74 -6.66 -31.97
N GLU A 108 2.77 -5.74 -31.85
CA GLU A 108 1.54 -5.74 -32.65
C GLU A 108 1.63 -4.85 -33.91
N VAL A 109 2.46 -3.81 -33.88
CA VAL A 109 2.74 -2.93 -35.03
C VAL A 109 3.64 -3.68 -36.03
N THR A 110 2.97 -4.33 -36.98
CA THR A 110 3.55 -5.22 -38.00
C THR A 110 3.57 -4.59 -39.41
N THR A 111 3.15 -3.33 -39.54
CA THR A 111 3.20 -2.59 -40.81
C THR A 111 3.92 -1.24 -40.65
N GLN A 112 4.57 -0.78 -41.72
CA GLN A 112 5.30 0.49 -41.75
C GLN A 112 4.39 1.72 -41.58
N LYS A 113 3.10 1.59 -41.91
CA LYS A 113 2.13 2.69 -41.96
C LYS A 113 1.26 2.69 -40.71
N ILE A 114 1.46 3.68 -39.84
CA ILE A 114 0.87 3.74 -38.50
C ILE A 114 -0.11 4.92 -38.41
N LEU A 115 -1.34 4.68 -37.97
CA LEU A 115 -2.29 5.73 -37.59
C LEU A 115 -2.56 5.67 -36.09
N LEU A 116 -2.13 6.70 -35.36
CA LEU A 116 -2.35 6.86 -33.92
C LEU A 116 -3.68 7.59 -33.69
N ILE A 117 -4.60 6.99 -32.94
CA ILE A 117 -5.93 7.57 -32.64
C ILE A 117 -6.06 7.74 -31.13
N GLY A 118 -6.06 8.98 -30.64
CA GLY A 118 -6.20 9.27 -29.22
C GLY A 118 -7.62 9.71 -28.87
N HIS A 119 -8.13 9.30 -27.71
CA HIS A 119 -9.30 9.91 -27.07
C HIS A 119 -8.91 10.56 -25.74
N SER A 120 -9.43 11.76 -25.46
CA SER A 120 -9.21 12.45 -24.18
C SER A 120 -7.72 12.57 -23.83
N GLN A 121 -7.28 12.18 -22.63
CA GLN A 121 -5.86 12.15 -22.25
C GLN A 121 -4.98 11.34 -23.22
N GLY A 122 -5.50 10.29 -23.86
CA GLY A 122 -4.80 9.50 -24.88
C GLY A 122 -4.26 10.33 -26.05
N THR A 123 -4.86 11.49 -26.33
CA THR A 123 -4.38 12.46 -27.35
C THR A 123 -3.02 13.11 -27.00
N LEU A 124 -2.65 13.12 -25.71
CA LEU A 124 -1.33 13.55 -25.25
C LEU A 124 -0.30 12.44 -25.50
N TYR A 125 -0.66 11.18 -25.24
CA TYR A 125 0.19 10.03 -25.51
C TYR A 125 0.39 9.82 -27.01
N THR A 126 -0.64 9.92 -27.87
CA THR A 126 -0.45 9.81 -29.34
C THR A 126 0.49 10.89 -29.90
N ASN A 127 0.42 12.12 -29.36
CA ASN A 127 1.36 13.19 -29.70
C ASN A 127 2.82 12.84 -29.33
N SER A 128 3.04 12.19 -28.17
CA SER A 128 4.37 11.74 -27.74
C SER A 128 4.84 10.45 -28.42
N ILE A 129 3.95 9.52 -28.75
CA ILE A 129 4.26 8.31 -29.52
C ILE A 129 4.69 8.72 -30.93
N TYR A 130 3.95 9.63 -31.60
CA TYR A 130 4.40 10.21 -32.87
C TYR A 130 5.81 10.79 -32.75
N LYS A 131 6.07 11.61 -31.73
CA LYS A 131 7.38 12.22 -31.50
C LYS A 131 8.47 11.16 -31.33
N TYR A 132 8.23 10.17 -30.46
CA TYR A 132 9.16 9.09 -30.18
C TYR A 132 9.49 8.25 -31.42
N LEU A 133 8.47 7.89 -32.22
CA LEU A 133 8.65 7.11 -33.45
C LEU A 133 9.52 7.87 -34.46
N VAL A 134 9.26 9.16 -34.68
CA VAL A 134 10.06 10.01 -35.58
C VAL A 134 11.48 10.22 -35.05
N GLU A 135 11.65 10.47 -33.75
CA GLU A 135 12.98 10.58 -33.11
C GLU A 135 13.75 9.23 -33.12
N SER A 136 13.03 8.11 -33.21
CA SER A 136 13.56 6.74 -33.37
C SER A 136 13.72 6.30 -34.84
N GLY A 137 13.60 7.23 -35.79
CA GLY A 137 13.88 7.02 -37.21
C GLY A 137 12.71 6.64 -38.11
N VAL A 138 11.52 6.34 -37.56
CA VAL A 138 10.34 6.02 -38.37
C VAL A 138 9.94 7.26 -39.20
N PRO A 139 9.83 7.16 -40.54
CA PRO A 139 9.54 8.32 -41.39
C PRO A 139 8.21 9.01 -41.02
N ALA A 140 8.21 10.33 -40.99
CA ALA A 140 7.05 11.13 -40.56
C ALA A 140 5.85 10.95 -41.50
N GLU A 141 6.09 10.74 -42.79
CA GLU A 141 5.08 10.40 -43.80
C GLU A 141 4.50 8.99 -43.66
N SER A 142 5.08 8.16 -42.80
CA SER A 142 4.59 6.82 -42.44
C SER A 142 3.73 6.82 -41.17
N ILE A 143 3.56 7.98 -40.51
CA ILE A 143 2.79 8.12 -39.26
C ILE A 143 1.76 9.24 -39.39
N ALA A 144 0.51 8.96 -39.05
CA ALA A 144 -0.55 9.95 -38.91
C ALA A 144 -1.13 9.94 -37.49
N VAL A 145 -1.75 11.06 -37.10
CA VAL A 145 -2.43 11.21 -35.81
C VAL A 145 -3.85 11.72 -36.03
N TYR A 146 -4.82 11.14 -35.32
CA TYR A 146 -6.20 11.63 -35.26
C TYR A 146 -6.68 11.69 -33.81
N ASN A 147 -6.92 12.90 -33.30
CA ASN A 147 -7.20 13.10 -31.88
C ASN A 147 -8.67 13.50 -31.63
N VAL A 148 -9.39 12.72 -30.83
CA VAL A 148 -10.81 12.92 -30.51
C VAL A 148 -10.96 13.40 -29.07
N ALA A 149 -11.84 14.38 -28.83
CA ALA A 149 -12.02 15.02 -27.52
C ALA A 149 -10.69 15.54 -26.94
N THR A 150 -9.87 16.24 -27.75
CA THR A 150 -8.48 16.55 -27.38
C THR A 150 -8.35 17.71 -26.39
N PRO A 151 -7.80 17.51 -25.18
CA PRO A 151 -7.37 18.60 -24.32
C PRO A 151 -5.98 19.14 -24.69
N ALA A 152 -5.23 18.47 -25.58
CA ALA A 152 -3.94 18.98 -26.05
C ALA A 152 -4.12 20.28 -26.87
N HIS A 153 -3.13 21.17 -26.82
CA HIS A 153 -3.09 22.43 -27.57
C HIS A 153 -2.67 22.27 -29.06
N LYS A 154 -2.35 21.04 -29.50
CA LYS A 154 -1.94 20.69 -30.87
C LYS A 154 -2.11 19.20 -31.15
N VAL A 155 -2.09 18.83 -32.43
CA VAL A 155 -1.92 17.44 -32.90
C VAL A 155 -0.56 17.32 -33.58
N ALA A 156 0.18 16.25 -33.29
CA ALA A 156 1.45 15.97 -33.93
C ALA A 156 1.28 15.58 -35.42
N GLY A 157 2.33 15.73 -36.22
CA GLY A 157 2.28 15.48 -37.67
C GLY A 157 1.33 16.39 -38.47
N ASN A 158 0.83 17.50 -37.88
CA ASN A 158 -0.31 18.27 -38.39
C ASN A 158 -1.59 17.42 -38.56
N GLY A 159 -1.75 16.40 -37.72
CA GLY A 159 -2.90 15.50 -37.74
C GLY A 159 -4.24 16.21 -37.51
N ALA A 160 -5.32 15.57 -37.96
CA ALA A 160 -6.67 16.09 -37.76
C ALA A 160 -7.17 15.79 -36.33
N TYR A 161 -8.23 16.49 -35.91
CA TYR A 161 -8.89 16.26 -34.62
C TYR A 161 -10.40 16.41 -34.74
N LEU A 162 -11.12 15.95 -33.71
CA LEU A 162 -12.55 16.18 -33.55
C LEU A 162 -12.90 16.43 -32.08
N THR A 163 -13.34 17.65 -31.77
CA THR A 163 -13.73 18.06 -30.40
C THR A 163 -15.09 18.76 -30.46
N SER A 164 -16.06 18.27 -29.68
CA SER A 164 -17.41 18.85 -29.62
C SER A 164 -17.45 20.13 -28.80
N SER A 165 -18.23 21.12 -29.24
CA SER A 165 -18.54 22.33 -28.46
C SER A 165 -19.33 22.04 -27.17
N ASN A 166 -19.99 20.88 -27.10
CA ASN A 166 -20.78 20.46 -25.95
C ASN A 166 -20.01 19.52 -25.01
N ASP A 167 -18.74 19.21 -25.32
CA ASP A 167 -17.87 18.40 -24.48
C ASP A 167 -17.59 19.14 -23.16
N SER A 168 -18.26 18.69 -22.09
CA SER A 168 -18.22 19.37 -20.79
C SER A 168 -16.85 19.34 -20.13
N LEU A 169 -16.05 18.28 -20.32
CA LEU A 169 -14.71 18.19 -19.76
C LEU A 169 -13.74 19.11 -20.50
N ILE A 170 -13.72 19.07 -21.83
CA ILE A 170 -12.81 19.92 -22.61
C ILE A 170 -13.17 21.41 -22.43
N ARG A 171 -14.46 21.75 -22.29
CA ARG A 171 -14.91 23.11 -21.93
C ARG A 171 -14.45 23.54 -20.53
N LYS A 172 -14.53 22.67 -19.51
CA LYS A 172 -13.97 22.94 -18.17
C LYS A 172 -12.46 23.20 -18.25
N LEU A 173 -11.71 22.35 -18.97
CA LEU A 173 -10.25 22.47 -19.12
C LEU A 173 -9.83 23.74 -19.88
N ALA A 174 -10.59 24.18 -20.89
CA ALA A 174 -10.31 25.44 -21.60
C ALA A 174 -10.48 26.68 -20.70
N GLU A 175 -11.50 26.74 -19.85
CA GLU A 175 -11.65 27.84 -18.88
C GLU A 175 -10.60 27.79 -17.75
N ILE A 176 -10.12 26.59 -17.36
CA ILE A 176 -9.00 26.44 -16.43
C ILE A 176 -7.69 26.97 -17.05
N ALA A 177 -7.37 26.58 -18.28
CA ALA A 177 -6.17 27.04 -18.99
C ALA A 177 -6.15 28.57 -19.16
N LYS A 178 -7.31 29.15 -19.51
CA LYS A 178 -7.54 30.59 -19.60
C LYS A 178 -7.32 31.32 -18.27
N LYS A 179 -7.79 30.78 -17.14
CA LYS A 179 -7.52 31.35 -15.79
C LYS A 179 -6.03 31.27 -15.42
N LEU A 180 -5.36 30.17 -15.79
CA LEU A 180 -3.96 29.90 -15.44
C LEU A 180 -2.94 30.45 -16.46
N HIS A 181 -3.40 31.17 -17.50
CA HIS A 181 -2.56 31.77 -18.55
C HIS A 181 -1.69 30.74 -19.31
N THR A 182 -2.17 29.50 -19.43
CA THR A 182 -1.50 28.40 -20.16
C THR A 182 -2.11 28.18 -21.55
N PRO A 183 -1.42 27.48 -22.47
CA PRO A 183 -1.96 27.16 -23.79
C PRO A 183 -3.25 26.33 -23.67
N PRO A 184 -4.41 26.80 -24.18
CA PRO A 184 -5.66 26.06 -24.08
C PRO A 184 -5.69 24.85 -25.03
N PRO A 185 -6.63 23.91 -24.82
CA PRO A 185 -7.01 22.90 -25.82
C PRO A 185 -7.28 23.52 -27.20
N ILE A 186 -7.07 22.76 -28.28
CA ILE A 186 -7.47 23.23 -29.62
C ILE A 186 -8.99 23.50 -29.62
N PRO A 187 -9.47 24.65 -30.13
CA PRO A 187 -10.90 24.99 -30.15
C PRO A 187 -11.78 23.90 -30.77
N SER A 188 -12.97 23.69 -30.19
CA SER A 188 -13.97 22.74 -30.70
C SER A 188 -14.33 23.00 -32.16
N ASN A 189 -14.32 21.95 -32.98
CA ASN A 189 -14.49 22.03 -34.44
C ASN A 189 -15.73 21.28 -34.96
N ILE A 190 -16.58 20.77 -34.08
CA ILE A 190 -17.90 20.21 -34.37
C ILE A 190 -18.85 20.56 -33.21
N ASN A 191 -20.16 20.54 -33.46
CA ASN A 191 -21.19 20.58 -32.42
C ASN A 191 -21.92 19.24 -32.45
N ILE A 192 -21.62 18.36 -31.48
CA ILE A 192 -22.31 17.08 -31.28
C ILE A 192 -23.32 17.26 -30.15
N PRO A 193 -24.63 17.11 -30.36
CA PRO A 193 -25.62 17.14 -29.29
C PRO A 193 -25.36 16.05 -28.25
N ILE A 194 -25.81 16.26 -27.02
CA ILE A 194 -25.76 15.25 -25.97
C ILE A 194 -27.00 14.35 -26.12
N PHE A 195 -26.82 13.02 -26.08
CA PHE A 195 -27.86 12.04 -26.38
C PHE A 195 -27.99 10.98 -25.28
N GLY A 196 -29.23 10.68 -24.87
CA GLY A 196 -29.56 9.55 -23.97
C GLY A 196 -28.74 9.53 -22.69
N ASP A 197 -28.29 8.33 -22.29
CA ASP A 197 -27.53 8.01 -21.08
C ASP A 197 -26.24 8.84 -20.88
N ASP A 198 -25.73 9.49 -21.92
CA ASP A 198 -24.56 10.38 -21.83
C ASP A 198 -24.90 11.70 -21.10
N ALA A 199 -26.18 12.10 -21.10
CA ALA A 199 -26.67 13.32 -20.44
C ALA A 199 -26.62 13.27 -18.91
N GLU A 200 -26.73 12.08 -18.31
CA GLU A 200 -26.64 11.86 -16.86
C GLU A 200 -25.23 11.45 -16.41
N SER A 201 -24.25 11.42 -17.34
CA SER A 201 -22.86 11.10 -17.01
C SER A 201 -22.14 12.24 -16.29
N THR A 202 -21.03 11.92 -15.60
CA THR A 202 -20.17 12.92 -14.91
C THR A 202 -19.59 13.99 -15.85
N TYR A 203 -19.44 13.64 -17.14
CA TYR A 203 -18.91 14.54 -18.19
C TYR A 203 -19.71 14.38 -19.50
N PRO A 204 -20.93 14.95 -19.59
CA PRO A 204 -21.74 14.86 -20.79
C PRO A 204 -21.03 15.43 -22.01
N GLY A 205 -21.24 14.79 -23.17
CA GLY A 205 -20.60 15.10 -24.44
C GLY A 205 -19.18 14.58 -24.61
N HIS A 206 -18.61 13.84 -23.64
CA HIS A 206 -17.20 13.44 -23.65
C HIS A 206 -16.93 11.98 -24.07
N ASN A 207 -17.87 11.04 -23.88
CA ASN A 207 -17.61 9.61 -24.06
C ASN A 207 -17.33 9.24 -25.54
N PHE A 208 -16.28 8.45 -25.78
CA PHE A 208 -15.86 8.10 -27.15
C PHE A 208 -16.95 7.35 -27.93
N ILE A 209 -17.62 6.37 -27.31
CA ILE A 209 -18.68 5.59 -27.96
C ILE A 209 -20.01 6.34 -27.91
N ARG A 210 -20.45 6.73 -26.71
CA ARG A 210 -21.81 7.24 -26.44
C ARG A 210 -22.04 8.69 -26.89
N ALA A 211 -21.01 9.50 -27.02
CA ALA A 211 -21.10 10.85 -27.59
C ALA A 211 -20.44 10.92 -28.99
N TYR A 212 -19.15 10.60 -29.11
CA TYR A 212 -18.39 10.88 -30.33
C TYR A 212 -18.72 9.93 -31.49
N LEU A 213 -18.71 8.60 -31.30
CA LEU A 213 -19.16 7.67 -32.35
C LEU A 213 -20.67 7.77 -32.56
N ALA A 214 -21.49 7.82 -31.50
CA ALA A 214 -22.94 7.93 -31.63
C ALA A 214 -23.38 9.18 -32.44
N GLY A 215 -22.78 10.34 -32.17
CA GLY A 215 -23.15 11.61 -32.80
C GLY A 215 -22.30 12.04 -33.99
N ALA A 216 -21.12 11.45 -34.22
CA ALA A 216 -20.20 11.84 -35.30
C ALA A 216 -19.36 10.69 -35.91
N SER A 217 -19.74 9.43 -35.70
CA SER A 217 -19.18 8.22 -36.37
C SER A 217 -18.77 8.48 -37.81
N ASP A 218 -19.71 8.96 -38.62
CA ASP A 218 -19.58 9.23 -40.05
C ASP A 218 -18.42 10.18 -40.39
N LYS A 219 -18.16 11.18 -39.54
CA LYS A 219 -17.03 12.10 -39.64
C LYS A 219 -15.74 11.41 -39.21
N ILE A 220 -15.76 10.73 -38.06
CA ILE A 220 -14.62 10.02 -37.45
C ILE A 220 -14.03 9.02 -38.45
N VAL A 221 -14.84 8.09 -38.96
CA VAL A 221 -14.32 7.06 -39.88
C VAL A 221 -13.91 7.63 -41.24
N SER A 222 -14.50 8.74 -41.68
CA SER A 222 -14.09 9.43 -42.91
C SER A 222 -12.75 10.17 -42.76
N ASP A 223 -12.48 10.76 -41.59
CA ASP A 223 -11.18 11.35 -41.30
C ASP A 223 -10.10 10.27 -41.08
N VAL A 224 -10.45 9.14 -40.44
CA VAL A 224 -9.58 7.96 -40.30
C VAL A 224 -9.22 7.36 -41.66
N SER A 225 -10.18 7.22 -42.59
CA SER A 225 -9.87 6.79 -43.96
C SER A 225 -8.90 7.75 -44.63
N ARG A 226 -9.20 9.07 -44.60
CA ARG A 226 -8.34 10.10 -45.21
C ARG A 226 -6.93 10.12 -44.61
N ALA A 227 -6.79 9.84 -43.32
CA ALA A 227 -5.50 9.73 -42.66
C ALA A 227 -4.73 8.50 -43.15
N LEU A 228 -5.39 7.32 -43.26
CA LEU A 228 -4.79 6.09 -43.81
C LEU A 228 -4.40 6.24 -45.29
N ASP A 229 -5.25 6.91 -46.10
CA ASP A 229 -5.00 7.20 -47.52
C ASP A 229 -3.79 8.14 -47.71
N GLY A 230 -3.43 8.92 -46.69
CA GLY A 230 -2.27 9.82 -46.69
C GLY A 230 -0.94 9.17 -46.28
N LEU A 231 -0.94 7.92 -45.79
CA LEU A 231 0.27 7.25 -45.29
C LEU A 231 1.11 6.66 -46.41
N ALA A 232 2.41 6.99 -46.42
CA ALA A 232 3.41 6.38 -47.30
C ALA A 232 4.19 5.28 -46.58
N ALA A 233 4.41 4.14 -47.24
CA ALA A 233 5.38 3.16 -46.77
C ALA A 233 6.79 3.58 -47.19
N LYS A 234 7.74 3.57 -46.25
CA LYS A 234 9.15 3.82 -46.49
C LYS A 234 9.98 2.94 -45.58
N THR A 235 10.97 2.28 -46.16
CA THR A 235 11.90 1.40 -45.44
C THR A 235 12.73 2.19 -44.42
N ASN A 236 12.59 1.86 -43.15
CA ASN A 236 13.68 2.04 -42.19
C ASN A 236 14.85 1.15 -42.63
N THR A 237 16.08 1.65 -42.56
CA THR A 237 17.27 0.84 -42.88
C THR A 237 17.60 -0.08 -41.71
N ASP A 238 17.61 -1.39 -41.99
CA ASP A 238 18.22 -2.44 -41.16
C ASP A 238 17.59 -2.68 -39.76
N SER A 239 16.26 -2.67 -39.65
CA SER A 239 15.52 -3.15 -38.46
C SER A 239 14.63 -4.36 -38.75
N GLU A 240 14.68 -5.38 -37.88
CA GLU A 240 13.79 -6.57 -37.94
C GLU A 240 12.35 -6.24 -37.52
N THR A 241 12.13 -5.09 -36.90
CA THR A 241 10.87 -4.59 -36.34
C THR A 241 10.44 -3.28 -37.02
N CYS A 242 9.16 -2.92 -36.92
CA CYS A 242 8.66 -1.64 -37.48
C CYS A 242 9.18 -0.40 -36.75
N PHE A 243 9.37 -0.52 -35.43
CA PHE A 243 10.09 0.45 -34.63
C PHE A 243 10.76 -0.28 -33.45
N ASN A 244 11.83 0.32 -32.92
CA ASN A 244 12.46 -0.14 -31.69
C ASN A 244 11.68 0.40 -30.50
N ALA A 245 11.24 -0.47 -29.59
CA ALA A 245 10.72 -0.04 -28.29
C ALA A 245 11.83 0.67 -27.48
N PRO A 246 11.46 1.55 -26.53
CA PRO A 246 12.43 2.09 -25.58
C PRO A 246 13.07 0.93 -24.80
N PRO A 247 14.40 0.96 -24.57
CA PRO A 247 15.07 -0.15 -23.90
C PRO A 247 14.50 -0.35 -22.50
N SER A 248 14.18 -1.59 -22.14
CA SER A 248 13.60 -1.94 -20.85
C SER A 248 14.63 -1.82 -19.72
N THR A 249 14.91 -0.58 -19.31
CA THR A 249 15.83 -0.28 -18.21
C THR A 249 15.28 -0.81 -16.88
N MET A 250 16.18 -0.99 -15.91
CA MET A 250 15.84 -1.51 -14.59
C MET A 250 14.80 -0.63 -13.87
N GLY A 251 14.90 0.70 -14.00
CA GLY A 251 13.91 1.65 -13.50
C GLY A 251 12.51 1.42 -14.09
N TYR A 252 12.40 1.26 -15.41
CA TYR A 252 11.12 0.98 -16.06
C TYR A 252 10.49 -0.34 -15.60
N LYS A 253 11.29 -1.38 -15.31
CA LYS A 253 10.78 -2.66 -14.78
C LYS A 253 10.29 -2.56 -13.33
N ILE A 254 10.94 -1.73 -12.52
CA ILE A 254 10.51 -1.40 -11.16
C ILE A 254 9.17 -0.64 -11.21
N GLU A 255 9.05 0.35 -12.10
CA GLU A 255 7.79 1.07 -12.34
C GLU A 255 6.69 0.12 -12.85
N SER A 256 6.96 -0.75 -13.84
CA SER A 256 5.95 -1.64 -14.40
C SER A 256 5.36 -2.62 -13.39
N THR A 257 6.15 -3.08 -12.43
CA THR A 257 5.69 -4.00 -11.38
C THR A 257 4.79 -3.30 -10.35
N VAL A 258 4.96 -1.98 -10.14
CA VAL A 258 4.11 -1.16 -9.24
C VAL A 258 2.75 -0.85 -9.88
N PHE A 259 2.66 -0.87 -11.21
CA PHE A 259 1.52 -0.30 -11.96
C PHE A 259 0.65 -1.32 -12.72
N ALA A 260 1.05 -2.60 -12.84
CA ALA A 260 0.38 -3.59 -13.70
C ALA A 260 -0.66 -4.51 -13.01
N VAL A 261 -1.15 -4.19 -11.80
CA VAL A 261 -2.05 -5.05 -11.03
C VAL A 261 -3.53 -4.65 -11.23
N ALA A 262 -4.27 -5.38 -12.08
CA ALA A 262 -5.72 -5.61 -11.97
C ALA A 262 -6.31 -6.52 -13.07
N ASP A 263 -6.74 -7.73 -12.71
CA ASP A 263 -8.00 -8.37 -13.16
C ASP A 263 -8.38 -9.47 -12.13
N PRO A 264 -9.65 -9.91 -12.02
CA PRO A 264 -10.45 -9.79 -10.79
C PRO A 264 -10.14 -10.82 -9.69
N THR A 265 -9.14 -11.69 -9.88
CA THR A 265 -8.50 -12.45 -8.79
C THR A 265 -7.51 -11.60 -7.98
N ALA A 266 -7.15 -10.40 -8.46
CA ALA A 266 -6.47 -9.37 -7.69
C ALA A 266 -7.46 -8.24 -7.35
N ALA A 267 -8.09 -8.34 -6.17
CA ALA A 267 -8.49 -7.14 -5.44
C ALA A 267 -7.22 -6.45 -4.90
N VAL A 268 -7.35 -5.17 -4.52
CA VAL A 268 -6.26 -4.34 -3.94
C VAL A 268 -5.20 -3.86 -4.96
N ILE A 269 -5.34 -2.61 -5.45
CA ILE A 269 -4.36 -1.50 -5.28
C ILE A 269 -4.91 -0.18 -5.87
N GLY A 270 -4.73 0.91 -5.12
CA GLY A 270 -5.49 2.16 -5.15
C GLY A 270 -5.03 3.23 -4.14
N ASN A 271 -3.74 3.36 -3.75
CA ASN A 271 -3.16 4.70 -3.42
C ASN A 271 -1.68 5.03 -3.74
N ALA A 272 -1.04 4.42 -4.75
CA ALA A 272 0.28 4.81 -5.24
C ALA A 272 0.38 6.22 -5.88
N ALA A 273 -0.62 6.67 -6.64
CA ALA A 273 -0.51 7.84 -7.53
C ALA A 273 -0.56 9.23 -6.84
N LEU A 274 -0.90 9.31 -5.55
CA LEU A 274 -0.86 10.59 -4.81
C LEU A 274 0.58 11.09 -4.56
N ALA A 275 1.58 10.23 -4.72
CA ALA A 275 2.99 10.57 -4.47
C ALA A 275 3.62 11.50 -5.53
N VAL A 276 3.20 11.39 -6.80
CA VAL A 276 3.78 12.18 -7.92
C VAL A 276 3.35 13.65 -7.86
N ALA A 277 2.15 13.93 -7.32
CA ALA A 277 1.56 15.27 -7.27
C ALA A 277 2.34 16.29 -6.41
N LYS A 278 3.28 15.87 -5.55
CA LYS A 278 4.08 16.78 -4.71
C LYS A 278 5.36 17.31 -5.37
N GLY A 279 5.68 16.90 -6.60
CA GLY A 279 6.88 17.34 -7.31
C GLY A 279 6.73 18.66 -8.10
N ILE A 280 5.51 19.17 -8.29
CA ILE A 280 5.23 20.31 -9.20
C ILE A 280 4.39 21.36 -8.46
N GLY A 281 5.01 22.49 -8.12
CA GLY A 281 4.48 23.45 -7.14
C GLY A 281 3.26 24.26 -7.58
N ASN A 282 2.40 24.58 -6.60
CA ASN A 282 1.25 25.51 -6.55
C ASN A 282 0.15 25.41 -7.62
N THR A 283 0.42 25.04 -8.87
CA THR A 283 -0.60 25.01 -9.94
C THR A 283 -1.60 23.86 -9.75
N ALA A 284 -1.14 22.69 -9.30
CA ALA A 284 -1.96 21.50 -9.11
C ALA A 284 -3.13 21.72 -8.12
N ALA A 285 -2.88 22.39 -7.00
CA ALA A 285 -3.86 22.60 -5.93
C ALA A 285 -5.05 23.48 -6.39
N VAL A 286 -4.78 24.52 -7.18
CA VAL A 286 -5.80 25.42 -7.73
C VAL A 286 -6.75 24.65 -8.67
N ILE A 287 -6.22 23.69 -9.43
CA ILE A 287 -7.03 22.90 -10.36
C ILE A 287 -7.86 21.87 -9.62
N PHE A 288 -7.30 21.23 -8.59
CA PHE A 288 -8.02 20.23 -7.78
C PHE A 288 -9.28 20.83 -7.13
N ALA A 289 -9.17 22.05 -6.60
CA ALA A 289 -10.31 22.82 -6.09
C ALA A 289 -11.33 23.19 -7.19
N PHE A 290 -10.89 23.52 -8.41
CA PHE A 290 -11.79 23.86 -9.52
C PHE A 290 -12.48 22.67 -10.20
N VAL A 291 -11.91 21.46 -10.10
CA VAL A 291 -12.54 20.24 -10.65
C VAL A 291 -13.65 19.74 -9.73
N GLN A 292 -13.50 19.92 -8.41
CA GLN A 292 -14.48 19.53 -7.40
C GLN A 292 -15.66 20.51 -7.25
N SER A 293 -15.59 21.74 -7.77
CA SER A 293 -16.74 22.66 -7.77
C SER A 293 -17.83 22.19 -8.75
N GLU A 294 -19.07 22.14 -8.27
CA GLU A 294 -20.25 21.80 -9.08
C GLU A 294 -20.42 22.72 -10.30
N PRO A 295 -20.95 22.22 -11.43
CA PRO A 295 -21.19 23.04 -12.60
C PRO A 295 -22.37 24.00 -12.34
N PRO A 296 -22.19 25.33 -12.40
CA PRO A 296 -23.32 26.25 -12.36
C PRO A 296 -24.24 26.02 -13.57
N ALA A 297 -25.54 26.18 -13.36
CA ALA A 297 -26.56 26.05 -14.41
C ALA A 297 -26.24 26.94 -15.63
N PRO A 298 -26.50 26.48 -16.87
CA PRO A 298 -26.02 27.14 -18.08
C PRO A 298 -26.64 28.54 -18.25
N PRO A 299 -25.82 29.62 -18.26
CA PRO A 299 -26.32 30.97 -18.50
C PRO A 299 -26.66 31.18 -19.99
N PRO A 300 -27.60 32.10 -20.31
CA PRO A 300 -27.98 32.39 -21.69
C PRO A 300 -26.85 33.07 -22.49
N SER A 301 -26.97 33.00 -23.82
CA SER A 301 -25.95 33.44 -24.79
C SER A 301 -25.69 34.97 -24.80
N PRO A 302 -24.51 35.43 -25.28
CA PRO A 302 -23.87 36.64 -24.75
C PRO A 302 -24.02 37.92 -25.59
N SER A 303 -23.61 39.05 -25.02
CA SER A 303 -23.45 40.35 -25.71
C SER A 303 -22.08 41.01 -25.48
N THR A 304 -21.26 41.01 -26.55
CA THR A 304 -20.42 42.14 -27.03
C THR A 304 -19.32 42.81 -26.17
N LEU A 305 -18.06 42.74 -26.67
CA LEU A 305 -17.00 43.79 -26.67
C LEU A 305 -16.34 44.14 -25.28
N ASP A 306 -15.12 44.68 -25.15
CA ASP A 306 -14.07 45.06 -26.13
C ASP A 306 -12.61 45.11 -25.59
N ILE A 307 -11.66 45.34 -26.51
CA ILE A 307 -10.33 46.04 -26.49
C ILE A 307 -9.77 46.66 -25.17
N GLU A 308 -8.45 46.74 -24.87
CA GLU A 308 -7.19 46.01 -25.22
C GLU A 308 -5.97 46.60 -24.41
N THR A 309 -4.72 46.18 -24.66
CA THR A 309 -3.41 46.88 -24.50
C THR A 309 -2.52 46.85 -23.22
N THR A 310 -1.43 46.06 -23.32
CA THR A 310 0.01 46.44 -23.19
C THR A 310 0.82 46.58 -21.86
N LYS A 311 2.01 45.93 -21.93
CA LYS A 311 3.40 46.40 -21.64
C LYS A 311 4.06 46.24 -20.24
N THR A 312 5.32 45.79 -20.33
CA THR A 312 6.38 45.77 -19.30
C THR A 312 7.14 47.11 -19.24
N PRO A 313 8.05 47.29 -18.26
CA PRO A 313 9.48 47.21 -18.62
C PRO A 313 10.38 46.50 -17.58
N SER A 314 11.67 46.35 -17.94
CA SER A 314 12.75 45.74 -17.15
C SER A 314 13.80 46.78 -16.70
N VAL A 315 14.79 46.38 -15.87
CA VAL A 315 16.27 46.67 -15.97
C VAL A 315 17.03 46.32 -14.66
N SER A 316 18.33 46.01 -14.76
CA SER A 316 19.30 45.68 -13.68
C SER A 316 20.40 46.80 -13.60
N PRO A 317 21.73 46.66 -13.29
CA PRO A 317 22.59 45.53 -12.81
C PRO A 317 23.69 45.91 -11.73
N ALA A 318 24.62 44.96 -11.45
CA ALA A 318 26.02 45.15 -10.94
C ALA A 318 26.22 45.51 -9.43
N SER A 319 27.35 45.30 -8.71
CA SER A 319 28.72 44.69 -8.90
C SER A 319 29.49 44.68 -7.54
N SER A 320 30.62 43.99 -7.24
CA SER A 320 31.32 42.76 -7.73
C SER A 320 32.67 42.53 -6.97
N VAL A 321 33.23 41.30 -6.93
CA VAL A 321 34.66 40.91 -6.56
C VAL A 321 35.05 40.97 -5.05
N GLY A 322 35.89 40.08 -4.46
CA GLY A 322 36.46 38.78 -4.86
C GLY A 322 37.81 38.39 -4.16
N GLY A 323 38.25 37.11 -4.22
CA GLY A 323 39.65 36.60 -4.01
C GLY A 323 40.21 36.48 -2.55
N LEU A 324 41.20 35.63 -2.18
CA LEU A 324 42.07 34.62 -2.85
C LEU A 324 42.74 33.62 -1.84
N VAL A 325 42.77 32.30 -2.17
CA VAL A 325 43.88 31.28 -2.08
C VAL A 325 44.78 31.06 -0.81
N GLY A 326 44.77 29.82 -0.25
CA GLY A 326 45.96 28.91 -0.19
C GLY A 326 46.63 28.49 1.16
N GLY A 327 47.08 27.21 1.30
CA GLY A 327 48.25 26.84 2.17
C GLY A 327 48.28 25.55 3.06
N THR A 328 48.58 24.38 2.48
CA THR A 328 49.33 23.15 2.97
C THR A 328 49.62 22.75 4.46
N ASN A 329 49.71 21.41 4.66
CA ASN A 329 50.08 20.55 5.82
C ASN A 329 51.57 20.70 6.33
N PRO A 330 52.05 20.18 7.52
CA PRO A 330 52.16 18.73 7.85
C PRO A 330 52.16 18.24 9.35
N ASN A 331 51.91 16.92 9.52
CA ASN A 331 52.42 15.92 10.49
C ASN A 331 52.59 16.17 12.02
N LEU A 332 52.15 15.16 12.81
CA LEU A 332 52.88 14.62 13.98
C LEU A 332 52.50 13.15 14.26
N ASP A 333 53.43 12.35 14.81
CA ASP A 333 53.38 10.89 15.00
C ASP A 333 53.89 10.52 16.41
N VAL A 334 53.22 9.56 17.11
CA VAL A 334 53.88 8.58 18.01
C VAL A 334 52.97 7.34 18.25
N GLY A 335 53.54 6.13 18.14
CA GLY A 335 53.46 5.15 19.25
C GLY A 335 52.55 3.92 19.13
N VAL A 336 53.16 2.75 18.88
CA VAL A 336 52.59 1.40 19.13
C VAL A 336 53.41 0.68 20.20
N PRO A 337 52.76 -0.04 21.13
CA PRO A 337 53.37 -1.25 21.68
C PRO A 337 52.41 -2.47 21.73
N GLN A 338 53.02 -3.64 21.53
CA GLN A 338 52.53 -5.02 21.70
C GLN A 338 53.75 -5.85 22.20
N PRO A 339 53.62 -7.09 22.71
CA PRO A 339 52.43 -7.88 23.09
C PRO A 339 52.53 -8.44 24.53
N GLY A 340 51.60 -9.33 24.95
CA GLY A 340 51.92 -10.32 25.99
C GLY A 340 50.74 -10.97 26.74
N GLY A 341 50.89 -12.24 27.12
CA GLY A 341 50.13 -12.88 28.22
C GLY A 341 49.08 -13.93 27.84
N VAL A 342 49.50 -15.18 27.62
CA VAL A 342 48.61 -16.37 27.67
C VAL A 342 48.91 -17.21 28.91
N THR A 343 47.87 -17.64 29.63
CA THR A 343 47.88 -18.84 30.47
C THR A 343 46.48 -19.45 30.58
N ASN A 344 46.43 -20.77 30.65
CA ASN A 344 45.20 -21.55 30.80
C ASN A 344 44.70 -21.59 32.25
N LEU A 345 43.44 -21.97 32.45
CA LEU A 345 43.11 -23.14 33.29
C LEU A 345 41.73 -23.70 32.88
N ALA A 346 41.54 -25.01 33.02
CA ALA A 346 40.34 -25.73 32.57
C ALA A 346 39.78 -26.63 33.68
N VAL A 347 38.44 -26.78 33.72
CA VAL A 347 37.73 -27.78 34.55
C VAL A 347 36.57 -28.38 33.74
N LYS A 348 36.28 -29.67 33.97
CA LYS A 348 35.26 -30.49 33.29
C LYS A 348 33.95 -30.60 34.12
N PRO A 349 32.81 -31.05 33.55
CA PRO A 349 31.54 -31.25 34.27
C PRO A 349 31.38 -32.64 34.91
N PRO A 350 30.50 -32.74 35.92
CA PRO A 350 29.45 -33.79 36.03
C PRO A 350 28.11 -33.22 36.58
N SER A 351 26.93 -33.87 36.55
CA SER A 351 26.40 -35.05 35.81
C SER A 351 24.87 -35.20 36.03
N GLU A 352 24.23 -36.11 35.27
CA GLU A 352 23.20 -37.12 35.64
C GLU A 352 22.57 -37.13 37.06
N ALA A 353 21.31 -37.55 37.31
CA ALA A 353 20.18 -38.06 36.48
C ALA A 353 18.84 -37.91 37.30
N ALA A 354 17.70 -38.65 37.23
CA ALA A 354 17.29 -39.94 36.63
C ALA A 354 15.74 -40.06 36.43
N HIS A 355 15.15 -41.26 36.56
CA HIS A 355 13.77 -41.62 36.16
C HIS A 355 12.91 -42.29 37.27
N LEU A 356 11.63 -42.54 36.92
CA LEU A 356 10.66 -43.54 37.43
C LEU A 356 9.67 -43.10 38.55
N ALA A 357 8.40 -43.54 38.60
CA ALA A 357 7.47 -44.12 37.58
C ALA A 357 6.04 -44.29 38.16
N ALA A 358 4.98 -44.18 37.34
CA ALA A 358 3.63 -44.77 37.56
C ALA A 358 2.72 -44.68 36.30
N LYS A 359 1.65 -45.48 36.20
CA LYS A 359 0.64 -45.49 35.11
C LYS A 359 -0.79 -45.86 35.67
N PRO A 360 -1.86 -46.07 34.88
CA PRO A 360 -3.13 -45.32 34.89
C PRO A 360 -4.29 -46.13 35.57
N PRO A 361 -5.61 -45.82 35.41
CA PRO A 361 -6.39 -45.84 34.15
C PRO A 361 -7.03 -44.45 33.86
N SER A 362 -8.04 -44.21 33.00
CA SER A 362 -8.92 -45.05 32.16
C SER A 362 -9.37 -44.34 30.86
N ASP A 363 -10.08 -45.07 29.99
CA ASP A 363 -10.69 -44.61 28.73
C ASP A 363 -12.06 -43.89 28.92
N GLY A 364 -12.60 -43.28 27.84
CA GLY A 364 -14.06 -43.18 27.65
C GLY A 364 -14.66 -41.91 27.02
N SER A 365 -14.80 -41.89 25.69
CA SER A 365 -15.89 -41.17 24.99
C SER A 365 -16.84 -42.22 24.40
N PRO A 366 -18.19 -42.02 24.40
CA PRO A 366 -18.82 -41.50 23.18
C PRO A 366 -20.20 -40.79 23.31
N SER A 367 -20.55 -40.04 22.26
CA SER A 367 -21.89 -39.90 21.64
C SER A 367 -23.12 -39.26 22.34
N PHE A 368 -23.98 -38.69 21.50
CA PHE A 368 -25.36 -38.24 21.74
C PHE A 368 -26.30 -39.38 22.20
N LEU A 369 -27.32 -39.07 23.01
CA LEU A 369 -28.77 -39.31 22.73
C LEU A 369 -29.71 -38.97 23.93
N GLN A 370 -30.90 -38.43 23.60
CA GLN A 370 -32.20 -38.38 24.34
C GLN A 370 -32.25 -37.81 25.79
N LEU A 371 -33.27 -37.07 26.27
CA LEU A 371 -34.70 -36.81 25.93
C LEU A 371 -35.75 -37.71 26.64
N SER A 372 -36.34 -37.18 27.72
CA SER A 372 -37.66 -37.56 28.32
C SER A 372 -38.00 -36.53 29.43
N SER A 373 -39.06 -35.72 29.32
CA SER A 373 -40.45 -35.90 29.84
C SER A 373 -40.57 -35.88 31.37
N VAL A 374 -41.61 -35.34 32.04
CA VAL A 374 -43.07 -35.20 31.77
C VAL A 374 -43.54 -33.88 32.46
N GLY A 375 -44.60 -33.14 32.10
CA GLY A 375 -45.69 -33.20 31.11
C GLY A 375 -46.84 -32.29 31.60
N GLY A 376 -47.95 -32.03 30.90
CA GLY A 376 -48.41 -32.38 29.56
C GLY A 376 -49.84 -31.85 29.32
N GLY A 377 -50.30 -31.75 28.06
CA GLY A 377 -51.67 -31.28 27.76
C GLY A 377 -51.89 -30.87 26.29
N SER A 378 -52.76 -31.59 25.58
CA SER A 378 -53.28 -31.32 24.22
C SER A 378 -54.78 -31.65 24.24
N PRO A 379 -55.62 -31.31 23.23
CA PRO A 379 -55.34 -30.98 21.80
C PRO A 379 -55.92 -29.63 21.33
N GLY A 380 -55.82 -29.19 20.06
CA GLY A 380 -55.09 -29.70 18.88
C GLY A 380 -55.76 -29.30 17.54
N PHE A 381 -55.11 -29.61 16.40
CA PHE A 381 -55.50 -29.29 15.01
C PHE A 381 -55.51 -27.79 14.65
N GLY A 382 -55.18 -27.34 13.43
CA GLY A 382 -54.62 -28.01 12.25
C GLY A 382 -54.24 -26.95 11.18
N GLY A 383 -53.25 -27.21 10.32
CA GLY A 383 -52.70 -26.20 9.39
C GLY A 383 -53.07 -26.39 7.91
N GLY A 384 -52.85 -25.36 7.09
CA GLY A 384 -52.94 -25.44 5.62
C GLY A 384 -53.30 -24.12 4.92
N SER A 385 -52.45 -23.67 3.99
CA SER A 385 -52.68 -22.62 2.98
C SER A 385 -53.75 -23.05 1.93
N PRO A 386 -54.23 -22.21 0.97
CA PRO A 386 -53.69 -20.93 0.50
C PRO A 386 -54.76 -19.83 0.18
N ALA A 387 -54.33 -18.74 -0.49
CA ALA A 387 -55.21 -17.82 -1.21
C ALA A 387 -55.84 -18.53 -2.45
N PRO A 388 -57.00 -18.07 -2.97
CA PRO A 388 -57.02 -16.90 -3.85
C PRO A 388 -58.26 -15.99 -3.68
N SER A 389 -58.47 -15.07 -4.63
CA SER A 389 -59.55 -14.06 -4.66
C SER A 389 -60.91 -14.58 -5.17
N SER A 390 -61.99 -13.91 -4.76
CA SER A 390 -63.19 -13.60 -5.57
C SER A 390 -64.18 -12.72 -4.78
N SER A 391 -65.20 -12.17 -5.44
CA SER A 391 -66.09 -11.11 -4.92
C SER A 391 -67.58 -11.49 -4.95
N SER A 392 -68.48 -10.57 -4.54
CA SER A 392 -69.96 -10.66 -4.48
C SER A 392 -70.49 -11.46 -3.25
N VAL A 393 -71.73 -11.28 -2.74
CA VAL A 393 -73.01 -10.84 -3.33
C VAL A 393 -73.81 -9.89 -2.39
N PHE A 394 -74.72 -9.11 -2.99
CA PHE A 394 -75.90 -8.39 -2.47
C PHE A 394 -76.78 -9.13 -1.39
N LEU A 395 -77.87 -8.62 -0.79
CA LEU A 395 -78.74 -7.43 -0.98
C LEU A 395 -79.65 -7.20 0.27
N ALA A 396 -80.00 -5.96 0.62
CA ALA A 396 -81.28 -5.60 1.25
C ALA A 396 -81.61 -4.08 1.06
N SER A 397 -82.90 -3.73 1.01
CA SER A 397 -83.44 -2.36 0.82
C SER A 397 -84.84 -2.28 1.50
N PRO A 398 -85.49 -1.12 1.76
CA PRO A 398 -85.88 -0.17 0.70
C PRO A 398 -86.10 1.33 1.05
N ALA A 399 -86.36 2.11 -0.02
CA ALA A 399 -87.28 3.27 -0.11
C ALA A 399 -86.85 4.69 0.36
N GLY A 400 -87.04 5.67 -0.54
CA GLY A 400 -87.12 7.11 -0.22
C GLY A 400 -86.15 8.02 -1.01
N GLY A 401 -86.68 9.01 -1.73
CA GLY A 401 -85.93 10.13 -2.33
C GLY A 401 -86.79 11.40 -2.31
N PRO A 402 -86.43 12.51 -3.02
CA PRO A 402 -85.30 12.71 -3.94
C PRO A 402 -84.47 14.00 -3.69
N LYS A 403 -83.37 14.16 -4.44
CA LYS A 403 -82.59 15.40 -4.70
C LYS A 403 -82.10 16.25 -3.51
N GLY A 404 -80.77 16.33 -3.38
CA GLY A 404 -80.03 17.45 -2.79
C GLY A 404 -78.67 17.58 -3.49
N GLU A 405 -78.19 18.80 -3.72
CA GLU A 405 -76.87 19.08 -4.32
C GLU A 405 -75.85 19.49 -3.25
N GLY A 406 -74.56 19.32 -3.54
CA GLY A 406 -73.50 20.16 -2.96
C GLY A 406 -73.01 19.81 -1.55
N ALA A 407 -72.15 18.79 -1.44
CA ALA A 407 -71.14 18.68 -0.39
C ALA A 407 -69.98 17.77 -0.84
N THR A 408 -69.15 18.24 -1.77
CA THR A 408 -67.83 17.62 -1.99
C THR A 408 -66.96 17.94 -0.79
N THR A 409 -66.77 16.97 0.09
CA THR A 409 -65.68 17.01 1.07
C THR A 409 -64.36 16.99 0.31
N THR A 410 -63.75 18.16 0.13
CA THR A 410 -62.34 18.25 -0.23
C THR A 410 -61.57 17.57 0.90
N SER A 411 -60.92 16.43 0.60
CA SER A 411 -59.81 15.98 1.44
C SER A 411 -58.81 17.12 1.43
N ASP A 412 -58.40 17.62 2.59
CA ASP A 412 -57.20 18.42 2.59
C ASP A 412 -56.02 17.50 2.24
N ALA A 413 -55.10 18.07 1.49
CA ALA A 413 -53.90 17.44 0.96
C ALA A 413 -52.72 18.43 1.01
N THR A 414 -52.85 19.48 1.82
CA THR A 414 -51.90 20.57 1.99
C THR A 414 -51.15 20.33 3.30
N PRO A 415 -49.89 19.86 3.28
CA PRO A 415 -49.16 19.65 4.52
C PRO A 415 -48.96 20.95 5.31
N PRO A 416 -48.94 20.89 6.65
CA PRO A 416 -48.59 22.03 7.48
C PRO A 416 -47.12 22.43 7.28
N ASP A 417 -46.81 23.68 7.60
CA ASP A 417 -45.45 24.19 7.71
C ASP A 417 -44.77 23.74 9.02
N ILE A 418 -43.44 23.77 9.06
CA ILE A 418 -42.67 23.50 10.27
C ILE A 418 -41.45 24.42 10.36
N PHE A 419 -41.27 25.01 11.53
CA PHE A 419 -40.05 25.72 11.94
C PHE A 419 -39.40 24.96 13.09
N LEU A 420 -38.08 24.90 13.10
CA LEU A 420 -37.28 24.27 14.16
C LEU A 420 -36.08 25.17 14.47
N ASN A 421 -35.81 25.42 15.75
CA ASN A 421 -34.67 26.20 16.21
C ASN A 421 -34.18 25.72 17.59
N VAL A 422 -32.96 26.07 17.96
CA VAL A 422 -32.39 25.87 19.31
C VAL A 422 -31.96 27.23 19.84
N ALA A 423 -32.47 27.61 21.02
CA ALA A 423 -32.43 28.99 21.49
C ALA A 423 -31.01 29.50 21.77
N GLU A 424 -30.09 28.61 22.11
CA GLU A 424 -28.72 28.93 22.51
C GLU A 424 -27.73 29.10 21.34
N CYS A 425 -28.09 28.72 20.10
CA CYS A 425 -27.17 28.78 18.94
C CYS A 425 -26.52 30.14 18.68
N PRO A 426 -27.23 31.29 18.77
CA PRO A 426 -26.64 32.61 18.51
C PRO A 426 -25.56 33.05 19.52
N GLY A 427 -25.24 32.21 20.51
CA GLY A 427 -24.33 32.55 21.58
C GLY A 427 -22.84 32.41 21.24
N LEU A 428 -22.42 31.33 20.57
CA LEU A 428 -21.03 30.84 20.67
C LEU A 428 -20.29 30.67 19.34
N SER A 429 -20.96 30.29 18.26
CA SER A 429 -20.34 30.32 16.93
C SER A 429 -20.55 31.69 16.26
N SER A 430 -19.57 32.14 15.48
CA SER A 430 -19.72 33.30 14.58
C SER A 430 -20.40 32.94 13.24
N ASP A 431 -20.52 31.65 12.92
CA ASP A 431 -21.28 31.12 11.79
C ASP A 431 -22.76 30.94 12.21
N PRO A 432 -23.72 31.70 11.65
CA PRO A 432 -25.12 31.67 12.09
C PRO A 432 -25.85 30.38 11.71
N GLU A 433 -25.34 29.60 10.76
CA GLU A 433 -25.93 28.32 10.39
C GLU A 433 -25.48 27.18 11.32
N LYS A 434 -24.28 27.29 11.90
CA LYS A 434 -23.76 26.33 12.88
C LYS A 434 -24.25 26.64 14.28
N CYS A 435 -24.66 25.60 14.98
CA CYS A 435 -24.97 25.68 16.41
C CYS A 435 -23.87 24.97 17.19
N LEU A 436 -23.13 25.71 18.01
CA LEU A 436 -22.15 25.17 18.95
C LEU A 436 -22.59 25.52 20.37
N LEU A 437 -22.66 24.54 21.27
CA LEU A 437 -23.03 24.72 22.67
C LEU A 437 -21.89 24.34 23.62
N ALA A 438 -21.73 25.16 24.68
CA ALA A 438 -20.88 24.87 25.83
C ALA A 438 -21.65 24.37 27.07
N SER A 439 -22.95 24.12 26.94
CA SER A 439 -23.79 23.51 27.98
C SER A 439 -24.30 22.15 27.51
N ALA A 440 -24.39 21.19 28.42
CA ALA A 440 -24.98 19.87 28.20
C ALA A 440 -26.52 19.91 28.06
N THR A 441 -27.09 21.05 27.64
CA THR A 441 -28.53 21.33 27.57
C THR A 441 -28.84 22.15 26.34
N ALA A 442 -29.83 21.73 25.55
CA ALA A 442 -30.33 22.46 24.39
C ALA A 442 -31.82 22.76 24.54
N SER A 443 -32.22 24.03 24.46
CA SER A 443 -33.61 24.48 24.51
C SER A 443 -34.18 24.55 23.10
N VAL A 444 -34.81 23.46 22.67
CA VAL A 444 -35.29 23.27 21.30
C VAL A 444 -36.73 23.76 21.20
N VAL A 445 -37.04 24.51 20.15
CA VAL A 445 -38.34 25.15 19.92
C VAL A 445 -38.80 24.86 18.49
N TRP A 446 -40.08 24.54 18.32
CA TRP A 446 -40.68 24.29 17.02
C TRP A 446 -42.11 24.82 16.93
N SER A 447 -42.55 25.18 15.73
CA SER A 447 -43.87 25.77 15.49
C SER A 447 -44.37 25.56 14.06
N SER A 448 -45.66 25.77 13.87
CA SER A 448 -46.37 25.79 12.58
C SER A 448 -47.32 27.00 12.60
N THR A 449 -47.67 27.52 11.43
CA THR A 449 -48.71 28.55 11.24
C THR A 449 -50.04 27.98 10.73
N ALA A 450 -50.13 26.67 10.48
CA ALA A 450 -51.36 26.00 10.06
C ALA A 450 -52.46 26.09 11.13
N GLU A 451 -53.67 26.52 10.73
CA GLU A 451 -54.82 26.68 11.64
C GLU A 451 -55.44 25.34 12.07
N ASP A 452 -55.14 24.25 11.35
CA ASP A 452 -55.68 22.91 11.54
C ASP A 452 -54.62 21.87 11.95
N LEU A 453 -53.51 22.33 12.54
CA LEU A 453 -52.49 21.47 13.15
C LEU A 453 -53.08 20.48 14.17
N ASN A 454 -52.60 19.23 14.15
CA ASN A 454 -52.94 18.20 15.14
C ASN A 454 -51.81 17.97 16.15
N HIS A 455 -50.59 17.69 15.68
CA HIS A 455 -49.40 17.48 16.51
C HIS A 455 -48.08 17.68 15.75
N PHE A 456 -46.97 17.66 16.48
CA PHE A 456 -45.62 17.57 15.93
C PHE A 456 -45.01 16.20 16.18
N ILE A 457 -44.12 15.76 15.29
CA ILE A 457 -43.23 14.62 15.51
C ILE A 457 -41.82 15.18 15.66
N VAL A 458 -41.15 14.91 16.78
CA VAL A 458 -39.78 15.37 17.04
C VAL A 458 -38.84 14.20 17.39
N GLU A 459 -37.57 14.37 17.04
CA GLU A 459 -36.52 13.36 17.17
C GLU A 459 -35.18 14.03 17.52
N CYS A 460 -34.27 13.31 18.19
CA CYS A 460 -32.91 13.75 18.45
C CYS A 460 -31.93 12.57 18.48
N GLU A 461 -30.99 12.55 17.53
CA GLU A 461 -29.94 11.55 17.42
C GLU A 461 -28.55 12.15 17.67
N LYS A 462 -27.64 11.34 18.22
CA LYS A 462 -26.21 11.65 18.28
C LYS A 462 -25.50 11.01 17.08
N VAL A 463 -24.75 11.82 16.34
CA VAL A 463 -23.94 11.36 15.19
C VAL A 463 -22.74 10.55 15.70
N GLY A 464 -22.46 9.42 15.02
CA GLY A 464 -21.27 8.61 15.25
C GLY A 464 -21.31 7.67 16.48
N PRO A 465 -20.40 6.67 16.54
CA PRO A 465 -20.44 5.59 17.53
C PRO A 465 -20.08 6.05 18.96
N PRO A 466 -20.58 5.36 20.01
CA PRO A 466 -21.79 4.54 19.97
C PRO A 466 -23.00 5.40 19.59
N ALA A 467 -23.90 4.86 18.78
CA ALA A 467 -25.14 5.54 18.42
C ALA A 467 -26.04 5.67 19.66
N GLY A 468 -26.67 6.83 19.82
CA GLY A 468 -27.50 7.15 20.98
C GLY A 468 -28.50 8.25 20.68
N GLY A 469 -29.49 8.39 21.55
CA GLY A 469 -30.43 9.52 21.54
C GLY A 469 -30.06 10.56 22.60
N CYS A 470 -30.79 11.66 22.59
CA CYS A 470 -30.67 12.76 23.54
C CYS A 470 -31.65 12.54 24.71
N ASP A 471 -31.26 12.92 25.93
CA ASP A 471 -32.10 12.73 27.13
C ASP A 471 -33.14 13.85 27.21
N GLY A 472 -34.27 13.66 26.53
CA GLY A 472 -35.43 14.55 26.53
C GLY A 472 -36.69 13.84 26.06
N PHE A 473 -37.84 14.25 26.59
CA PHE A 473 -39.18 13.72 26.29
C PHE A 473 -39.38 12.20 26.56
N SER A 474 -39.13 11.75 27.79
CA SER A 474 -39.79 10.55 28.33
C SER A 474 -40.61 10.88 29.59
N ALA A 475 -41.88 10.47 29.62
CA ALA A 475 -42.73 10.57 30.81
C ALA A 475 -42.57 9.35 31.75
N GLN A 476 -41.78 8.36 31.33
CA GLN A 476 -41.42 7.15 32.07
C GLN A 476 -39.95 6.83 31.74
N GLY A 477 -39.06 6.96 32.71
CA GLY A 477 -37.61 6.84 32.49
C GLY A 477 -37.20 5.42 32.09
N GLY A 478 -36.80 5.26 30.82
CA GLY A 478 -36.14 4.07 30.27
C GLY A 478 -34.72 4.41 29.76
N PRO A 479 -33.83 3.42 29.60
CA PRO A 479 -32.43 3.67 29.23
C PRO A 479 -32.27 4.10 27.77
N ALA A 480 -31.24 4.91 27.49
CA ALA A 480 -30.92 5.42 26.16
C ALA A 480 -30.56 4.29 25.17
N SER A 481 -31.53 3.87 24.35
CA SER A 481 -31.38 2.77 23.40
C SER A 481 -32.11 2.99 22.05
N GLY A 482 -31.84 4.15 21.43
CA GLY A 482 -32.16 4.45 20.03
C GLY A 482 -33.51 5.15 19.77
N TRP A 483 -33.49 6.10 18.81
CA TRP A 483 -34.65 6.59 18.03
C TRP A 483 -35.95 6.88 18.82
N ASN A 484 -35.89 7.87 19.71
CA ASN A 484 -37.09 8.42 20.36
C ASN A 484 -37.85 9.37 19.41
N PHE A 485 -38.73 8.82 18.57
CA PHE A 485 -39.76 9.60 17.87
C PHE A 485 -40.87 9.97 18.86
N ALA A 486 -41.00 11.25 19.20
CA ALA A 486 -42.01 11.76 20.11
C ALA A 486 -43.12 12.52 19.36
N SER A 487 -44.34 11.97 19.34
CA SER A 487 -45.55 12.72 18.96
C SER A 487 -45.96 13.63 20.12
N THR A 488 -46.09 14.93 19.87
CA THR A 488 -46.31 15.93 20.93
C THR A 488 -47.09 17.16 20.43
N THR A 489 -47.88 17.76 21.32
CA THR A 489 -48.54 19.06 21.09
C THR A 489 -47.83 20.22 21.79
N ALA A 490 -46.70 19.95 22.46
CA ALA A 490 -45.79 21.00 22.93
C ALA A 490 -45.09 21.67 21.74
N THR A 491 -44.64 22.91 21.92
CA THR A 491 -43.86 23.70 20.94
C THR A 491 -42.39 23.87 21.33
N SER A 492 -41.95 23.22 22.41
CA SER A 492 -40.56 23.23 22.86
C SER A 492 -40.26 22.13 23.87
N THR A 493 -38.98 21.83 24.06
CA THR A 493 -38.47 21.03 25.18
C THR A 493 -37.00 21.36 25.46
N VAL A 494 -36.48 20.85 26.58
CA VAL A 494 -35.04 20.90 26.89
C VAL A 494 -34.50 19.48 26.81
N TYR A 495 -33.51 19.26 25.95
CA TYR A 495 -32.77 18.00 25.88
C TYR A 495 -31.46 18.11 26.65
N ILE A 496 -31.10 17.05 27.37
CA ILE A 496 -29.75 16.87 27.91
C ILE A 496 -28.90 16.15 26.85
N LEU A 497 -27.65 16.62 26.70
CA LEU A 497 -26.66 16.11 25.75
C LEU A 497 -25.57 15.34 26.51
N PRO A 498 -25.65 14.00 26.62
CA PRO A 498 -24.85 13.23 27.58
C PRO A 498 -23.40 12.95 27.14
N PHE A 499 -23.06 13.16 25.86
CA PHE A 499 -21.71 12.95 25.32
C PHE A 499 -21.08 14.30 24.92
N ASP A 500 -20.00 14.67 25.62
CA ASP A 500 -19.11 15.80 25.32
C ASP A 500 -18.35 15.57 24.01
N GLY A 501 -18.08 16.63 23.24
CA GLY A 501 -17.39 16.56 21.95
C GLY A 501 -18.17 15.86 20.84
N ALA A 502 -19.50 15.90 20.85
CA ALA A 502 -20.36 15.18 19.92
C ALA A 502 -21.36 16.08 19.17
N ASP A 503 -21.65 15.68 17.93
CA ASP A 503 -22.68 16.31 17.10
C ASP A 503 -24.04 15.61 17.33
N TYR A 504 -25.09 16.41 17.44
CA TYR A 504 -26.48 15.97 17.59
C TYR A 504 -27.34 16.55 16.47
N VAL A 505 -28.26 15.77 15.92
CA VAL A 505 -29.22 16.22 14.92
C VAL A 505 -30.62 16.16 15.51
N PHE A 506 -31.23 17.34 15.65
CA PHE A 506 -32.65 17.46 15.97
C PHE A 506 -33.45 17.40 14.67
N LYS A 507 -34.57 16.68 14.67
CA LYS A 507 -35.52 16.62 13.53
C LYS A 507 -36.93 16.95 13.99
N ALA A 508 -37.70 17.60 13.13
CA ALA A 508 -39.10 17.94 13.39
C ALA A 508 -39.98 17.86 12.13
N LYS A 509 -41.22 17.43 12.33
CA LYS A 509 -42.35 17.53 11.40
C LYS A 509 -43.59 18.08 12.10
N ALA A 510 -44.47 18.72 11.35
CA ALA A 510 -45.85 19.01 11.74
C ALA A 510 -46.82 18.02 11.07
N VAL A 511 -47.95 17.74 11.70
CA VAL A 511 -49.02 16.87 11.20
C VAL A 511 -50.37 17.54 11.43
N ASP A 512 -51.20 17.64 10.38
CA ASP A 512 -52.52 18.27 10.44
C ASP A 512 -53.63 17.32 10.92
N ASN A 513 -54.88 17.81 10.99
CA ASN A 513 -56.04 17.00 11.37
C ASN A 513 -56.58 16.08 10.25
N ALA A 514 -56.09 16.19 9.02
CA ALA A 514 -56.38 15.27 7.91
C ALA A 514 -55.38 14.09 7.85
N GLY A 515 -54.20 14.25 8.45
CA GLY A 515 -53.08 13.30 8.45
C GLY A 515 -51.97 13.61 7.45
N ASN A 516 -51.89 14.82 6.90
CA ASN A 516 -50.75 15.22 6.06
C ASN A 516 -49.53 15.57 6.93
N GLU A 517 -48.37 14.99 6.62
CA GLU A 517 -47.10 15.30 7.26
C GLU A 517 -46.34 16.39 6.50
N SER A 518 -45.78 17.38 7.22
CA SER A 518 -44.83 18.34 6.65
C SER A 518 -43.58 17.66 6.09
N ALA A 519 -42.83 18.37 5.26
CA ALA A 519 -41.42 18.04 5.05
C ALA A 519 -40.67 18.05 6.39
N GLU A 520 -39.66 17.20 6.51
CA GLU A 520 -38.82 17.12 7.71
C GLU A 520 -37.80 18.26 7.74
N THR A 521 -37.75 19.00 8.83
CA THR A 521 -36.72 20.03 9.07
C THR A 521 -35.73 19.52 10.11
N THR A 522 -34.44 19.75 9.88
CA THR A 522 -33.36 19.33 10.78
C THR A 522 -32.51 20.51 11.24
N LYS A 523 -31.92 20.40 12.44
CA LYS A 523 -30.90 21.34 12.93
C LYS A 523 -29.80 20.57 13.66
N THR A 524 -28.57 20.71 13.17
CA THR A 524 -27.39 20.10 13.79
C THR A 524 -26.82 21.00 14.88
N VAL A 525 -26.42 20.40 15.99
CA VAL A 525 -25.83 21.05 17.16
C VAL A 525 -24.58 20.31 17.59
N VAL A 526 -23.44 20.99 17.54
CA VAL A 526 -22.17 20.54 18.11
C VAL A 526 -22.19 20.85 19.60
N PHE A 527 -21.84 19.91 20.46
CA PHE A 527 -21.67 20.14 21.90
C PHE A 527 -20.23 19.83 22.33
N SER A 528 -19.55 20.83 22.89
CA SER A 528 -18.27 20.66 23.60
C SER A 528 -18.26 21.57 24.83
N THR A 529 -17.93 21.01 25.98
CA THR A 529 -17.79 21.74 27.26
C THR A 529 -16.55 22.63 27.32
N ARG A 530 -15.50 22.29 26.54
CA ARG A 530 -14.20 22.99 26.47
C ARG A 530 -13.89 23.44 25.03
N PRO A 531 -14.78 24.16 24.33
CA PRO A 531 -14.67 24.38 22.88
C PRO A 531 -13.46 25.25 22.49
N VAL A 532 -12.93 26.02 23.45
CA VAL A 532 -11.61 26.65 23.40
C VAL A 532 -10.85 26.22 24.65
N VAL A 533 -9.58 25.84 24.51
CA VAL A 533 -8.68 25.47 25.61
C VAL A 533 -7.44 26.35 25.65
N ILE A 534 -6.87 26.56 26.84
CA ILE A 534 -5.53 27.15 27.00
C ILE A 534 -4.52 26.11 26.51
N ASN A 535 -3.83 26.40 25.41
CA ASN A 535 -3.01 25.42 24.70
C ASN A 535 -1.52 25.51 25.07
N GLU A 536 -0.96 26.72 25.10
CA GLU A 536 0.46 26.95 25.35
C GLU A 536 0.66 28.24 26.16
N VAL A 537 1.67 28.28 27.05
CA VAL A 537 1.95 29.41 27.96
C VAL A 537 3.46 29.66 28.06
N ALA A 538 3.94 30.76 27.50
CA ALA A 538 5.34 31.19 27.55
C ALA A 538 5.63 32.10 28.77
N TRP A 539 5.28 31.63 29.97
CA TRP A 539 5.47 32.35 31.26
C TRP A 539 6.92 32.75 31.57
N ALA A 540 7.89 32.19 30.84
CA ALA A 540 9.29 32.46 31.01
C ALA A 540 9.81 33.60 30.10
N GLY A 541 8.99 34.14 29.21
CA GLY A 541 9.41 35.03 28.12
C GLY A 541 10.26 34.31 27.06
N THR A 542 10.88 35.08 26.17
CA THR A 542 11.76 34.57 25.11
C THR A 542 13.23 34.53 25.55
N LYS A 543 14.10 34.08 24.64
CA LYS A 543 15.56 34.11 24.79
C LYS A 543 16.15 35.51 24.59
N ALA A 544 15.45 36.39 23.89
CA ALA A 544 15.83 37.78 23.70
C ALA A 544 15.49 38.64 24.94
N ASP A 545 14.25 38.60 25.44
CA ASP A 545 13.88 39.14 26.75
C ASP A 545 12.93 38.20 27.53
N GLY A 546 13.13 38.10 28.84
CA GLY A 546 12.27 37.32 29.75
C GLY A 546 10.93 37.99 30.07
N ASN A 547 10.66 39.19 29.56
CA ASN A 547 9.38 39.89 29.64
C ASN A 547 8.44 39.60 28.45
N ASP A 548 8.96 38.96 27.39
CA ASP A 548 8.27 38.63 26.13
C ASP A 548 7.28 37.45 26.32
N GLU A 549 6.36 37.61 27.27
CA GLU A 549 5.41 36.58 27.68
C GLU A 549 4.21 36.52 26.73
N TRP A 550 3.78 35.30 26.41
CA TRP A 550 2.60 35.08 25.59
C TRP A 550 1.80 33.83 26.02
N ILE A 551 0.54 33.81 25.60
CA ILE A 551 -0.43 32.76 25.91
C ILE A 551 -1.13 32.38 24.60
N GLU A 552 -1.41 31.10 24.39
CA GLU A 552 -2.16 30.63 23.24
C GLU A 552 -3.45 29.90 23.65
N LEU A 553 -4.52 30.16 22.91
CA LEU A 553 -5.78 29.42 22.95
C LEU A 553 -5.96 28.60 21.68
N TYR A 554 -6.53 27.40 21.79
CA TYR A 554 -6.85 26.52 20.65
C TYR A 554 -8.34 26.22 20.57
N ASN A 555 -8.94 26.41 19.39
CA ASN A 555 -10.31 25.99 19.10
C ASN A 555 -10.31 24.57 18.57
N HIS A 556 -10.61 23.58 19.42
CA HIS A 556 -10.61 22.18 19.03
C HIS A 556 -11.90 21.73 18.28
N THR A 557 -12.76 22.66 17.84
CA THR A 557 -14.05 22.37 17.20
C THR A 557 -14.07 22.63 15.68
N SER A 558 -15.11 22.11 15.02
CA SER A 558 -15.42 22.31 13.59
C SER A 558 -16.11 23.65 13.26
N SER A 559 -16.26 24.54 14.26
CA SER A 559 -17.01 25.80 14.16
C SER A 559 -16.12 27.00 14.47
N ALA A 560 -16.33 28.13 13.80
CA ALA A 560 -15.65 29.37 14.15
C ALA A 560 -16.26 29.93 15.44
N ILE A 561 -15.45 30.42 16.37
CA ILE A 561 -15.87 30.84 17.71
C ILE A 561 -15.55 32.32 17.91
N SER A 562 -16.56 33.12 18.26
CA SER A 562 -16.33 34.48 18.75
C SER A 562 -15.84 34.46 20.19
N LEU A 563 -14.78 35.23 20.45
CA LEU A 563 -14.23 35.49 21.77
C LEU A 563 -14.92 36.67 22.50
N ASP A 564 -15.99 37.23 21.93
CA ASP A 564 -16.77 38.28 22.59
C ASP A 564 -17.38 37.78 23.91
N GLY A 565 -17.10 38.52 24.99
CA GLY A 565 -17.56 38.21 26.35
C GLY A 565 -16.77 37.10 27.05
N TRP A 566 -15.62 36.71 26.52
CA TRP A 566 -14.64 35.85 27.21
C TRP A 566 -13.57 36.68 27.93
N ALA A 567 -12.96 36.07 28.94
CA ALA A 567 -11.79 36.60 29.63
C ALA A 567 -10.82 35.48 30.04
N LEU A 568 -9.52 35.76 30.06
CA LEU A 568 -8.50 34.91 30.66
C LEU A 568 -7.88 35.64 31.86
N TYR A 569 -7.83 34.99 33.02
CA TYR A 569 -7.29 35.61 34.24
C TYR A 569 -6.59 34.61 35.17
N ALA A 570 -5.69 35.10 36.02
CA ALA A 570 -5.08 34.29 37.08
C ALA A 570 -6.04 34.13 38.28
N GLU A 571 -6.25 32.91 38.76
CA GLU A 571 -7.24 32.62 39.81
C GLU A 571 -6.86 33.14 41.21
N ALA A 572 -5.59 33.52 41.43
CA ALA A 572 -5.09 33.92 42.75
C ALA A 572 -5.53 35.34 43.17
N ASP A 573 -5.47 36.31 42.23
CA ASP A 573 -5.72 37.72 42.47
C ASP A 573 -6.36 38.46 41.27
N SER A 574 -6.69 37.74 40.19
CA SER A 574 -7.16 38.28 38.91
C SER A 574 -6.15 39.19 38.18
N ARG A 575 -4.85 38.85 38.22
CA ARG A 575 -3.78 39.53 37.47
C ARG A 575 -2.86 38.48 36.79
N PRO A 576 -2.70 38.48 35.46
CA PRO A 576 -3.42 39.29 34.48
C PRO A 576 -4.94 39.04 34.49
N ASN A 577 -5.70 39.95 33.87
CA ASN A 577 -7.11 39.77 33.51
C ASN A 577 -7.33 40.38 32.12
N ILE A 578 -7.32 39.51 31.11
CA ILE A 578 -7.34 39.86 29.70
C ILE A 578 -8.76 39.67 29.19
N LEU A 579 -9.40 40.75 28.76
CA LEU A 579 -10.67 40.68 28.03
C LEU A 579 -10.38 40.26 26.59
N LEU A 580 -11.05 39.22 26.10
CA LEU A 580 -10.85 38.70 24.76
C LEU A 580 -11.86 39.30 23.77
N ALA A 581 -11.48 39.32 22.49
CA ALA A 581 -12.29 39.78 21.37
C ALA A 581 -11.78 39.13 20.07
N GLY A 582 -12.58 39.15 19.01
CA GLY A 582 -12.22 38.53 17.72
C GLY A 582 -12.73 37.09 17.59
N GLU A 583 -12.13 36.32 16.69
CA GLU A 583 -12.59 34.99 16.28
C GLU A 583 -11.44 33.98 16.23
N ILE A 584 -11.68 32.76 16.74
CA ILE A 584 -10.84 31.59 16.45
C ILE A 584 -11.54 30.70 15.41
N LYS A 585 -10.89 30.43 14.29
CA LYS A 585 -11.43 29.55 13.22
C LYS A 585 -11.44 28.07 13.65
N PRO A 586 -12.16 27.18 12.94
CA PRO A 586 -12.16 25.75 13.23
C PRO A 586 -10.75 25.15 13.22
N TYR A 587 -10.37 24.44 14.28
CA TYR A 587 -9.05 23.82 14.45
C TYR A 587 -7.86 24.78 14.30
N ASP A 588 -8.07 26.07 14.61
CA ASP A 588 -7.09 27.16 14.50
C ASP A 588 -6.68 27.68 15.90
N TYR A 589 -5.62 28.49 15.92
CA TYR A 589 -4.97 29.00 17.13
C TYR A 589 -5.16 30.50 17.27
N PHE A 590 -5.21 30.97 18.52
CA PHE A 590 -5.33 32.39 18.87
C PHE A 590 -4.20 32.79 19.83
N LEU A 591 -3.29 33.64 19.35
CA LEU A 591 -2.06 34.04 20.03
C LEU A 591 -2.24 35.38 20.75
N LEU A 592 -1.92 35.42 22.04
CA LEU A 592 -1.97 36.60 22.89
C LEU A 592 -0.54 36.99 23.31
N GLU A 593 -0.05 38.12 22.81
CA GLU A 593 1.26 38.65 23.22
C GLU A 593 1.11 39.79 24.25
N ARG A 594 2.02 39.82 25.21
CA ARG A 594 2.08 40.90 26.20
C ARG A 594 2.72 42.13 25.55
N LYS A 595 2.07 43.29 25.73
CA LYS A 595 2.62 44.66 25.57
C LYS A 595 2.92 45.11 24.13
N ASP A 596 3.59 44.31 23.29
CA ASP A 596 3.78 44.54 21.84
C ASP A 596 3.54 43.25 21.02
N ASP A 597 4.00 43.22 19.76
CA ASP A 597 3.82 42.16 18.73
C ASP A 597 5.21 41.63 18.27
N ASP A 598 6.18 41.64 19.19
CA ASP A 598 7.60 41.34 18.96
C ASP A 598 8.06 40.05 19.67
N ALA A 599 7.23 39.41 20.52
CA ALA A 599 7.61 38.20 21.25
C ALA A 599 7.69 36.97 20.34
N VAL A 600 6.79 36.86 19.35
CA VAL A 600 6.87 35.94 18.22
C VAL A 600 6.98 36.74 16.92
N SER A 601 8.09 37.47 16.78
CA SER A 601 8.37 38.47 15.73
C SER A 601 8.15 38.09 14.25
N ASP A 602 7.96 36.82 13.91
CA ASP A 602 7.61 36.34 12.56
C ASP A 602 6.16 35.80 12.43
N ILE A 603 5.39 35.76 13.53
CA ILE A 603 4.01 35.27 13.61
C ILE A 603 3.19 36.23 14.49
N ALA A 604 2.62 37.27 13.87
CA ALA A 604 1.82 38.28 14.57
C ALA A 604 0.73 37.68 15.48
N ALA A 605 0.49 38.33 16.62
CA ALA A 605 -0.55 38.03 17.58
C ALA A 605 -1.97 38.31 17.02
N ASP A 606 -2.99 37.68 17.61
CA ASP A 606 -4.39 38.08 17.41
C ASP A 606 -4.83 39.13 18.43
N LEU A 607 -4.19 39.18 19.60
CA LEU A 607 -4.48 40.14 20.67
C LEU A 607 -3.21 40.54 21.45
N ILE A 608 -2.81 41.80 21.34
CA ILE A 608 -1.80 42.41 22.23
C ILE A 608 -2.49 42.81 23.54
N TYR A 609 -1.94 42.44 24.70
CA TYR A 609 -2.53 42.73 26.01
C TYR A 609 -1.58 43.45 26.98
N GLY A 610 -2.14 44.32 27.83
CA GLY A 610 -1.43 44.85 28.99
C GLY A 610 -0.29 45.83 28.70
N ASN A 611 0.80 45.72 29.46
CA ASN A 611 2.05 46.48 29.34
C ASN A 611 3.17 45.82 30.20
N ASP A 612 4.36 46.43 30.24
CA ASP A 612 5.50 46.01 31.10
C ASP A 612 5.22 46.03 32.62
N GLY A 613 4.05 46.52 33.06
CA GLY A 613 3.65 46.52 34.46
C GLY A 613 3.42 45.12 35.05
N PRO A 614 3.60 44.96 36.38
CA PRO A 614 3.48 43.66 37.06
C PRO A 614 2.06 43.10 37.07
N ASP A 615 1.03 43.95 36.90
CA ASP A 615 -0.38 43.55 36.82
C ASP A 615 -0.73 42.76 35.54
N TRP A 616 0.23 42.63 34.61
CA TRP A 616 0.10 41.94 33.33
C TRP A 616 1.16 40.85 33.10
N ALA A 617 2.13 40.72 34.01
CA ALA A 617 3.18 39.71 33.93
C ALA A 617 2.69 38.35 34.43
N LEU A 618 3.37 37.26 34.04
CA LEU A 618 3.12 35.93 34.59
C LEU A 618 4.14 35.63 35.69
N ASN A 619 3.68 35.22 36.88
CA ASN A 619 4.60 34.92 37.97
C ASN A 619 5.44 33.70 37.64
N ASN A 620 6.76 33.91 37.51
CA ASN A 620 7.76 32.87 37.28
C ASN A 620 7.80 31.77 38.37
N SER A 621 7.12 31.98 39.50
CA SER A 621 6.92 30.96 40.54
C SER A 621 5.80 29.96 40.21
N GLY A 622 4.84 30.34 39.36
CA GLY A 622 3.61 29.59 39.06
C GLY A 622 2.33 30.40 39.32
N GLU A 623 1.47 30.51 38.31
CA GLU A 623 0.06 30.91 38.44
C GLU A 623 -0.88 29.82 37.91
N ALA A 624 -2.13 29.82 38.39
CA ALA A 624 -3.22 29.05 37.80
C ALA A 624 -4.08 30.00 36.96
N LEU A 625 -4.26 29.67 35.67
CA LEU A 625 -5.02 30.49 34.72
C LEU A 625 -6.40 29.87 34.49
N ALA A 626 -7.43 30.70 34.44
CA ALA A 626 -8.78 30.32 34.06
C ALA A 626 -9.19 31.05 32.79
N LEU A 627 -9.64 30.30 31.78
CA LEU A 627 -10.36 30.81 30.62
C LEU A 627 -11.85 30.73 30.94
N ALA A 628 -12.55 31.86 30.91
CA ALA A 628 -13.96 31.94 31.27
C ALA A 628 -14.78 32.71 30.22
N ARG A 629 -16.08 32.43 30.19
CA ARG A 629 -17.06 33.18 29.42
C ARG A 629 -18.22 33.60 30.32
N ALA A 630 -18.51 34.90 30.35
CA ALA A 630 -19.40 35.50 31.35
C ALA A 630 -19.05 35.04 32.79
N SER A 631 -19.89 34.22 33.43
CA SER A 631 -19.67 33.69 34.79
C SER A 631 -19.19 32.23 34.83
N THR A 632 -18.92 31.61 33.69
CA THR A 632 -18.60 30.18 33.57
C THR A 632 -17.15 29.99 33.16
N THR A 633 -16.34 29.34 34.02
CA THR A 633 -15.02 28.84 33.63
C THR A 633 -15.20 27.73 32.58
N ILE A 634 -14.52 27.87 31.44
CA ILE A 634 -14.53 26.92 30.33
C ILE A 634 -13.37 25.94 30.48
N ASP A 635 -12.15 26.44 30.72
CA ASP A 635 -10.94 25.63 30.82
C ASP A 635 -9.91 26.27 31.77
N ARG A 636 -8.91 25.51 32.23
CA ARG A 636 -7.89 25.94 33.20
C ARG A 636 -6.50 25.45 32.83
N ALA A 637 -5.47 26.22 33.21
CA ALA A 637 -4.10 25.74 33.38
C ALA A 637 -3.77 25.75 34.88
N VAL A 638 -3.27 24.64 35.42
CA VAL A 638 -3.12 24.41 36.87
C VAL A 638 -1.66 24.28 37.33
N LEU A 639 -1.46 24.28 38.65
CA LEU A 639 -0.14 24.21 39.28
C LEU A 639 0.27 22.79 39.69
N CYS A 640 1.42 22.34 39.20
CA CYS A 640 2.08 21.09 39.61
C CYS A 640 2.93 21.34 40.86
N GLY A 641 2.31 21.25 42.04
CA GLY A 641 3.02 21.42 43.32
C GLY A 641 3.44 22.87 43.59
N ASN A 642 2.49 23.80 43.40
CA ASN A 642 2.67 25.25 43.54
C ASN A 642 3.69 25.86 42.54
N LYS A 643 3.79 25.28 41.35
CA LYS A 643 4.60 25.76 40.21
C LYS A 643 3.89 25.47 38.88
N TRP A 644 4.29 26.16 37.82
CA TRP A 644 3.93 25.79 36.45
C TRP A 644 4.18 24.29 36.18
N CYS A 645 3.25 23.62 35.51
CA CYS A 645 3.39 22.20 35.14
C CYS A 645 4.40 21.95 33.99
N GLY A 646 4.96 23.00 33.41
CA GLY A 646 5.94 22.95 32.35
C GLY A 646 6.60 24.31 32.14
N GLY A 647 7.24 24.47 30.97
CA GLY A 647 8.13 25.59 30.67
C GLY A 647 9.47 25.51 31.41
N TYR A 648 10.40 26.38 31.05
CA TYR A 648 11.72 26.46 31.68
C TYR A 648 12.42 27.80 31.41
N ALA A 649 12.55 28.63 32.45
CA ALA A 649 13.29 29.91 32.43
C ALA A 649 14.84 29.77 32.41
N GLY A 650 15.35 28.77 31.68
CA GLY A 650 16.78 28.61 31.38
C GLY A 650 17.19 29.30 30.08
N ALA A 651 18.37 28.97 29.56
CA ALA A 651 18.97 29.66 28.41
C ALA A 651 18.20 29.52 27.07
N ASP A 652 17.31 28.53 26.96
CA ASP A 652 16.54 28.23 25.75
C ASP A 652 15.03 28.43 25.92
N ARG A 653 14.60 28.96 27.08
CA ARG A 653 13.27 29.53 27.34
C ARG A 653 12.11 28.71 26.78
N ALA A 654 11.91 27.52 27.37
CA ALA A 654 10.82 26.64 26.95
C ALA A 654 9.47 27.13 27.48
N SER A 655 8.43 27.01 26.66
CA SER A 655 7.03 27.23 27.04
C SER A 655 6.44 26.03 27.81
N MET A 656 5.33 26.26 28.49
CA MET A 656 4.46 25.21 29.02
C MET A 656 3.41 24.84 27.98
N GLU A 657 3.43 23.60 27.50
CA GLU A 657 2.51 23.07 26.50
C GLU A 657 1.50 22.10 27.12
N ARG A 658 0.24 22.14 26.65
CA ARG A 658 -0.73 21.05 26.80
C ARG A 658 -0.34 19.86 25.91
N ILE A 659 -0.62 18.64 26.35
CA ILE A 659 -0.16 17.41 25.67
C ILE A 659 -1.25 16.79 24.80
N ASP A 660 -2.51 16.92 25.18
CA ASP A 660 -3.66 16.51 24.38
C ASP A 660 -4.83 17.49 24.62
N PRO A 661 -5.33 18.23 23.61
CA PRO A 661 -6.41 19.20 23.77
C PRO A 661 -7.77 18.55 24.02
N ASP A 662 -7.90 17.23 23.83
CA ASP A 662 -9.11 16.47 24.19
C ASP A 662 -9.14 16.15 25.71
N ILE A 663 -8.01 16.27 26.40
CA ILE A 663 -7.89 16.03 27.85
C ILE A 663 -8.05 17.35 28.63
N ASP A 664 -8.68 17.25 29.80
CA ASP A 664 -8.96 18.40 30.67
C ASP A 664 -7.68 19.10 31.14
N GLY A 665 -7.72 20.44 31.19
CA GLY A 665 -6.57 21.26 31.60
C GLY A 665 -6.25 21.19 33.09
N THR A 666 -7.14 20.62 33.90
CA THR A 666 -6.88 20.34 35.32
C THR A 666 -6.09 19.05 35.58
N ASP A 667 -5.89 18.20 34.57
CA ASP A 667 -5.03 17.02 34.72
C ASP A 667 -3.55 17.43 34.72
N LEU A 668 -2.87 17.20 35.85
CA LEU A 668 -1.43 17.40 36.01
C LEU A 668 -0.60 16.51 35.05
N ALA A 669 -1.21 15.46 34.49
CA ALA A 669 -0.62 14.63 33.45
C ALA A 669 -0.81 15.18 32.02
N ASN A 670 -1.55 16.27 31.81
CA ASN A 670 -1.79 16.85 30.49
C ASN A 670 -0.87 18.04 30.13
N TRP A 671 0.14 18.32 30.94
CA TRP A 671 1.05 19.47 30.74
C TRP A 671 2.53 19.05 30.76
N GLY A 672 3.39 19.85 30.14
CA GLY A 672 4.85 19.70 30.22
C GLY A 672 5.61 20.87 29.60
N SER A 673 6.94 20.83 29.61
CA SER A 673 7.78 21.80 28.91
C SER A 673 7.99 21.37 27.45
N ALA A 674 7.93 22.33 26.53
CA ALA A 674 8.19 22.09 25.11
C ALA A 674 9.49 21.28 24.87
N ASN A 675 9.43 20.26 24.02
CA ASN A 675 10.51 19.29 23.86
C ASN A 675 11.66 19.79 22.96
N GLY A 676 11.46 20.88 22.21
CA GLY A 676 12.46 21.50 21.33
C GLY A 676 12.82 20.69 20.08
N ILE A 677 12.17 19.54 19.84
CA ILE A 677 12.27 18.74 18.61
C ILE A 677 11.36 19.34 17.53
N VAL A 678 10.13 19.68 17.92
CA VAL A 678 9.22 20.53 17.13
C VAL A 678 9.26 21.93 17.73
N LYS A 679 9.35 22.95 16.87
CA LYS A 679 9.47 24.37 17.20
C LYS A 679 8.74 25.19 16.13
N ASN A 680 8.16 26.32 16.51
CA ASN A 680 7.67 27.34 15.58
C ASN A 680 8.03 28.74 16.08
N GLY A 681 8.14 29.71 15.16
CA GLY A 681 8.37 31.12 15.47
C GLY A 681 9.80 31.51 15.92
N LEU A 682 10.07 32.82 15.88
CA LEU A 682 11.33 33.48 16.22
C LEU A 682 11.11 34.60 17.25
N ASP A 683 12.02 34.73 18.22
CA ASP A 683 12.09 35.94 19.06
C ASP A 683 12.62 37.17 18.26
N PHE A 684 12.42 38.39 18.78
CA PHE A 684 12.84 39.62 18.10
C PHE A 684 14.36 39.71 17.77
N ALA A 685 15.19 38.85 18.37
CA ALA A 685 16.62 38.74 18.07
C ALA A 685 16.93 37.68 16.99
N GLY A 686 15.91 37.03 16.44
CA GLY A 686 15.97 36.04 15.37
C GLY A 686 16.29 34.61 15.83
N ASN A 687 16.14 34.28 17.12
CA ASN A 687 16.35 32.92 17.62
C ASN A 687 15.06 32.10 17.53
N ALA A 688 15.15 30.85 17.05
CA ALA A 688 14.02 29.93 17.03
C ALA A 688 13.57 29.52 18.44
N LEU A 689 12.31 29.83 18.76
CA LEU A 689 11.70 29.62 20.07
C LEU A 689 11.71 28.13 20.47
N THR A 690 11.70 27.84 21.77
CA THR A 690 11.46 26.47 22.29
C THR A 690 9.99 26.36 22.68
N ALA A 691 9.14 26.49 21.67
CA ALA A 691 7.70 26.69 21.76
C ALA A 691 7.06 26.40 20.39
N THR A 692 5.72 26.38 20.32
CA THR A 692 4.95 26.08 19.10
C THR A 692 3.79 27.06 18.80
N PRO A 693 4.00 28.40 18.88
CA PRO A 693 2.95 29.38 18.59
C PRO A 693 2.35 29.19 17.19
N ARG A 694 1.02 29.30 17.12
CA ARG A 694 0.13 28.94 16.00
C ARG A 694 0.37 27.55 15.38
N ALA A 695 0.80 26.58 16.19
CA ALA A 695 1.08 25.22 15.73
C ALA A 695 0.69 24.15 16.77
N ARG A 696 0.77 22.88 16.37
CA ARG A 696 0.53 21.76 17.29
C ARG A 696 1.68 21.66 18.29
N ASN A 697 1.34 21.65 19.57
CA ASN A 697 2.26 21.44 20.69
C ASN A 697 3.26 20.31 20.45
N SER A 698 4.55 20.60 20.66
CA SER A 698 5.63 19.65 20.43
C SER A 698 5.46 18.33 21.21
N LEU A 699 4.90 18.37 22.41
CA LEU A 699 4.58 17.22 23.26
C LEU A 699 3.40 16.40 22.73
N HIS A 700 2.44 17.02 22.02
CA HIS A 700 1.29 16.31 21.46
C HIS A 700 1.69 15.35 20.32
N TYR A 701 2.84 15.57 19.67
CA TYR A 701 3.39 14.59 18.75
C TYR A 701 3.82 13.27 19.43
N LEU A 702 4.06 13.23 20.73
CA LEU A 702 4.59 12.04 21.41
C LEU A 702 3.52 10.95 21.58
N ILE A 703 3.86 9.69 21.30
CA ILE A 703 2.95 8.55 21.47
C ILE A 703 2.65 8.26 22.95
N SER A 704 3.59 8.55 23.85
CA SER A 704 3.39 8.56 25.30
C SER A 704 4.27 9.65 25.93
N ARG A 705 4.00 10.04 27.19
CA ARG A 705 4.79 11.03 27.96
C ARG A 705 6.14 10.50 28.46
N GLY A 706 6.54 9.32 28.00
CA GLY A 706 7.77 8.62 28.37
C GLY A 706 7.74 7.18 27.86
N PRO A 707 8.74 6.35 28.21
CA PRO A 707 9.05 5.09 27.53
C PRO A 707 8.05 3.94 27.78
N THR A 708 6.88 4.19 28.35
CA THR A 708 5.82 3.19 28.55
C THR A 708 4.46 3.78 28.18
N LEU A 709 3.64 3.03 27.44
CA LEU A 709 2.24 3.39 27.21
C LEU A 709 1.39 3.03 28.45
N LEU A 710 0.83 4.04 29.13
CA LEU A 710 0.14 3.86 30.42
C LEU A 710 -1.34 3.46 30.30
N ALA A 711 -1.98 3.82 29.18
CA ALA A 711 -3.37 3.53 28.82
C ALA A 711 -3.47 3.29 27.31
N ASP A 712 -4.47 2.52 26.89
CA ASP A 712 -4.71 2.22 25.48
C ASP A 712 -4.88 3.51 24.66
N ARG A 713 -4.21 3.61 23.50
CA ARG A 713 -4.19 4.84 22.69
C ARG A 713 -4.40 4.55 21.22
N THR A 714 -5.26 5.36 20.59
CA THR A 714 -5.38 5.46 19.13
C THR A 714 -4.60 6.68 18.63
N LEU A 715 -3.73 6.48 17.65
CA LEU A 715 -3.09 7.57 16.91
C LEU A 715 -4.05 8.02 15.81
N LYS A 716 -4.64 9.21 15.94
CA LYS A 716 -5.66 9.72 15.02
C LYS A 716 -5.01 10.21 13.71
N SER A 717 -5.56 9.77 12.58
CA SER A 717 -5.15 10.13 11.22
C SER A 717 -5.20 11.64 10.96
N PHE A 718 -6.14 12.36 11.59
CA PHE A 718 -6.25 13.82 11.56
C PHE A 718 -4.95 14.55 11.90
N PHE A 719 -4.23 14.07 12.93
CA PHE A 719 -2.97 14.68 13.37
C PHE A 719 -1.76 14.32 12.49
N LYS A 720 -1.91 13.33 11.60
CA LYS A 720 -0.95 12.84 10.58
C LYS A 720 0.36 12.26 11.11
N GLU A 721 1.04 12.94 12.03
CA GLU A 721 2.40 12.58 12.44
C GLU A 721 2.52 12.43 13.97
N TYR A 722 3.26 11.42 14.40
CA TYR A 722 3.63 11.17 15.79
C TYR A 722 5.11 10.80 15.90
N ILE A 723 5.72 10.98 17.07
CA ILE A 723 7.17 10.88 17.29
C ILE A 723 7.47 9.85 18.39
N ILE A 724 8.52 9.04 18.18
CA ILE A 724 9.28 8.37 19.25
C ILE A 724 10.69 9.01 19.29
N PRO A 725 11.07 9.71 20.39
CA PRO A 725 12.32 10.47 20.48
C PRO A 725 13.63 9.68 20.25
N GLN A 726 14.71 10.41 19.96
CA GLN A 726 16.04 9.84 19.74
C GLN A 726 16.51 9.02 20.95
N ASN A 727 17.07 7.84 20.69
CA ASN A 727 17.51 6.83 21.68
C ASN A 727 16.41 6.24 22.58
N GLU A 728 15.15 6.70 22.52
CA GLU A 728 14.07 6.16 23.35
C GLU A 728 13.67 4.73 22.93
N THR A 729 13.11 3.98 23.85
CA THR A 729 12.41 2.72 23.54
C THR A 729 11.06 2.77 24.21
N LEU A 730 10.03 3.02 23.41
CA LEU A 730 8.65 3.01 23.89
C LEU A 730 8.21 1.56 24.08
N VAL A 731 7.66 1.24 25.24
CA VAL A 731 7.13 -0.07 25.61
C VAL A 731 5.60 -0.01 25.62
N ILE A 732 4.95 -0.90 24.88
CA ILE A 732 3.52 -1.20 25.00
C ILE A 732 3.41 -2.40 25.94
N PRO A 733 3.07 -2.24 27.23
CA PRO A 733 3.07 -3.34 28.19
C PRO A 733 1.91 -4.31 27.96
N GLN A 734 1.97 -5.50 28.57
CA GLN A 734 0.88 -6.49 28.54
C GLN A 734 -0.45 -5.85 28.94
N GLY A 735 -1.52 -6.18 28.22
CA GLY A 735 -2.86 -5.64 28.48
C GLY A 735 -3.07 -4.18 28.04
N ARG A 736 -2.17 -3.62 27.23
CA ARG A 736 -2.36 -2.31 26.55
C ARG A 736 -2.36 -2.45 25.04
N THR A 737 -3.20 -1.65 24.39
CA THR A 737 -3.30 -1.55 22.93
C THR A 737 -2.73 -0.23 22.43
N LEU A 738 -1.83 -0.29 21.44
CA LEU A 738 -1.54 0.85 20.56
C LEU A 738 -2.24 0.61 19.22
N THR A 739 -3.23 1.44 18.91
CA THR A 739 -3.93 1.47 17.62
C THR A 739 -3.41 2.63 16.80
N ILE A 740 -3.18 2.41 15.51
CA ILE A 740 -2.66 3.42 14.59
C ILE A 740 -3.62 3.49 13.41
N GLU A 741 -4.22 4.66 13.18
CA GLU A 741 -5.16 4.82 12.06
C GLU A 741 -4.45 4.85 10.69
N PRO A 742 -5.15 4.43 9.61
CA PRO A 742 -4.71 4.62 8.23
C PRO A 742 -4.23 6.06 7.95
N GLY A 743 -3.01 6.18 7.40
CA GLY A 743 -2.40 7.46 7.01
C GLY A 743 -1.47 8.08 8.04
N VAL A 744 -1.39 7.54 9.25
CA VAL A 744 -0.47 8.02 10.29
C VAL A 744 0.98 7.69 9.96
N ALA A 745 1.85 8.68 10.08
CA ALA A 745 3.30 8.52 10.05
C ALA A 745 3.89 8.56 11.47
N VAL A 746 4.56 7.48 11.88
CA VAL A 746 5.36 7.41 13.10
C VAL A 746 6.82 7.72 12.75
N LYS A 747 7.31 8.85 13.25
CA LYS A 747 8.67 9.36 13.09
C LYS A 747 9.54 8.83 14.23
N MET A 748 10.49 7.99 13.89
CA MET A 748 11.43 7.36 14.82
C MET A 748 12.72 8.19 14.86
N GLY A 749 13.13 8.65 16.04
CA GLY A 749 14.43 9.27 16.23
C GLY A 749 15.59 8.30 15.97
N GLY A 750 16.79 8.84 15.73
CA GLY A 750 18.00 8.03 15.60
C GLY A 750 18.16 7.07 16.79
N SER A 751 18.43 5.79 16.52
CA SER A 751 18.49 4.75 17.56
C SER A 751 17.21 4.54 18.42
N ALA A 752 16.03 5.05 18.01
CA ALA A 752 14.77 4.78 18.71
C ALA A 752 14.25 3.35 18.47
N SER A 753 13.40 2.83 19.36
CA SER A 753 12.71 1.53 19.22
C SER A 753 11.26 1.57 19.71
N LEU A 754 10.46 0.59 19.27
CA LEU A 754 9.15 0.26 19.84
C LEU A 754 9.18 -1.21 20.29
N GLU A 755 8.95 -1.46 21.57
CA GLU A 755 8.77 -2.81 22.13
C GLU A 755 7.29 -3.04 22.41
N VAL A 756 6.73 -4.11 21.86
CA VAL A 756 5.35 -4.52 22.06
C VAL A 756 5.35 -5.81 22.91
N ASN A 757 4.76 -5.70 24.09
CA ASN A 757 4.37 -6.81 24.98
C ASN A 757 2.85 -6.86 25.18
N GLY A 758 2.12 -5.80 24.77
CA GLY A 758 0.67 -5.76 24.61
C GLY A 758 0.26 -5.98 23.16
N THR A 759 -0.74 -5.23 22.67
CA THR A 759 -1.24 -5.38 21.29
C THR A 759 -0.84 -4.18 20.44
N LEU A 760 -0.33 -4.43 19.23
CA LEU A 760 -0.17 -3.43 18.17
C LEU A 760 -1.21 -3.65 17.08
N LYS A 761 -2.04 -2.63 16.81
CA LYS A 761 -2.92 -2.56 15.64
C LYS A 761 -2.38 -1.51 14.67
N ALA A 762 -1.65 -1.98 13.66
CA ALA A 762 -1.07 -1.16 12.60
C ALA A 762 -1.64 -1.60 11.25
N ASP A 763 -2.98 -1.62 11.16
CA ASP A 763 -3.73 -1.95 9.96
C ASP A 763 -4.12 -0.67 9.25
N GLY A 764 -3.27 -0.25 8.30
CA GLY A 764 -3.54 0.88 7.43
C GLY A 764 -4.62 0.54 6.41
N THR A 765 -4.85 1.47 5.48
CA THR A 765 -5.50 1.11 4.22
C THR A 765 -4.53 1.30 3.08
N GLU A 766 -4.80 0.61 1.99
CA GLU A 766 -3.93 0.61 0.83
C GLU A 766 -3.84 2.00 0.17
N ALA A 767 -4.99 2.61 -0.10
CA ALA A 767 -5.54 3.61 0.80
C ALA A 767 -4.53 4.56 1.51
N ASN A 768 -4.75 4.76 2.80
CA ASN A 768 -3.90 5.57 3.65
C ASN A 768 -2.94 4.64 4.41
N ASN A 769 -1.75 4.42 3.85
CA ASN A 769 -0.73 3.56 4.47
C ASN A 769 -0.27 4.14 5.81
N ILE A 770 0.06 3.26 6.76
CA ILE A 770 0.79 3.65 7.98
C ILE A 770 2.28 3.71 7.65
N ILE A 771 3.01 4.71 8.16
CA ILE A 771 4.42 4.94 7.77
C ILE A 771 5.33 5.01 9.00
N PHE A 772 6.10 3.95 9.26
CA PHE A 772 7.20 3.97 10.24
C PHE A 772 8.48 4.41 9.54
N THR A 773 8.92 5.65 9.79
CA THR A 773 10.07 6.25 9.10
C THR A 773 10.92 7.09 10.07
N ARG A 774 12.10 7.56 9.66
CA ARG A 774 12.93 8.42 10.51
C ARG A 774 12.41 9.86 10.57
N ILE A 775 12.80 10.63 11.59
CA ILE A 775 12.66 12.09 11.56
C ILE A 775 13.55 12.64 10.43
N SER A 776 13.04 13.56 9.61
CA SER A 776 13.57 13.83 8.26
C SER A 776 14.89 14.62 8.21
N ASP A 777 15.19 15.38 9.25
CA ASP A 777 16.45 16.09 9.51
C ASP A 777 17.58 15.12 9.91
N GLN A 778 17.24 14.01 10.57
CA GLN A 778 18.20 13.02 11.06
C GLN A 778 18.67 12.10 9.93
N GLN A 779 19.98 11.97 9.76
CA GLN A 779 20.56 10.96 8.85
C GLN A 779 20.58 9.56 9.46
N ASP A 780 20.48 9.47 10.79
CA ASP A 780 20.59 8.23 11.55
C ASP A 780 19.40 7.29 11.33
N TYR A 781 19.68 5.99 11.33
CA TYR A 781 18.65 4.93 11.31
C TYR A 781 18.08 4.72 12.72
N TRP A 782 16.80 4.33 12.80
CA TRP A 782 16.20 3.82 14.03
C TRP A 782 16.45 2.31 14.19
N LYS A 783 16.24 1.76 15.39
CA LYS A 783 16.58 0.35 15.70
C LYS A 783 15.56 -0.62 15.15
N ASN A 784 14.46 -0.83 15.87
CA ASN A 784 13.61 -2.01 15.71
C ASN A 784 12.22 -1.76 16.28
N ILE A 785 11.20 -2.30 15.62
CA ILE A 785 9.85 -2.50 16.17
C ILE A 785 9.74 -3.99 16.47
N ARG A 786 9.59 -4.36 17.75
CA ARG A 786 9.58 -5.75 18.24
C ARG A 786 8.20 -6.13 18.75
N LEU A 787 7.66 -7.23 18.24
CA LEU A 787 6.58 -7.99 18.87
C LEU A 787 7.20 -9.20 19.60
N THR A 788 6.99 -9.28 20.91
CA THR A 788 7.43 -10.40 21.76
C THR A 788 6.39 -11.52 21.82
N ALA A 789 6.70 -12.60 22.55
CA ALA A 789 5.77 -13.72 22.77
C ALA A 789 4.40 -13.26 23.30
N ASP A 790 4.41 -12.21 24.14
CA ASP A 790 3.23 -11.65 24.78
C ASP A 790 2.34 -10.82 23.84
N SER A 791 2.78 -10.58 22.60
CA SER A 791 2.12 -9.68 21.61
C SER A 791 0.82 -10.23 21.01
N GLN A 792 -0.11 -10.65 21.85
CA GLN A 792 -1.36 -11.28 21.45
C GLN A 792 -2.28 -10.31 20.67
N ASN A 793 -3.03 -10.85 19.72
CA ASN A 793 -3.99 -10.12 18.86
C ASN A 793 -3.39 -8.98 18.02
N SER A 794 -2.07 -8.88 17.86
CA SER A 794 -1.46 -7.85 17.01
C SER A 794 -1.74 -8.11 15.52
N SER A 795 -1.70 -7.05 14.69
CA SER A 795 -1.82 -7.15 13.24
C SER A 795 -1.15 -5.96 12.55
N VAL A 796 -0.58 -6.22 11.37
CA VAL A 796 0.12 -5.25 10.54
C VAL A 796 -0.32 -5.42 9.09
N SER A 797 -0.96 -4.40 8.53
CA SER A 797 -1.31 -4.37 7.11
C SER A 797 -1.15 -2.97 6.51
N TYR A 798 -0.77 -2.89 5.23
CA TYR A 798 -0.52 -1.62 4.52
C TYR A 798 0.43 -0.65 5.27
N ALA A 799 1.46 -1.21 5.90
CA ALA A 799 2.46 -0.47 6.65
C ALA A 799 3.76 -0.30 5.84
N LYS A 800 4.41 0.86 5.96
CA LYS A 800 5.66 1.20 5.28
C LYS A 800 6.76 1.40 6.31
N PHE A 801 7.68 0.44 6.40
CA PHE A 801 8.83 0.45 7.30
C PHE A 801 10.07 0.97 6.56
N GLN A 802 10.62 2.10 7.01
CA GLN A 802 11.66 2.85 6.30
C GLN A 802 12.78 3.31 7.25
N TYR A 803 14.04 3.13 6.88
CA TYR A 803 15.21 3.61 7.65
C TYR A 803 15.35 3.02 9.07
N GLY A 804 14.82 1.81 9.28
CA GLY A 804 14.98 1.02 10.49
C GLY A 804 16.09 -0.03 10.39
N GLY A 805 16.19 -0.90 11.40
CA GLY A 805 17.12 -2.04 11.43
C GLY A 805 18.49 -1.76 12.01
N ARG A 806 18.73 -0.59 12.64
CA ARG A 806 20.02 -0.28 13.26
C ARG A 806 20.29 -1.19 14.46
N TYR A 807 21.51 -1.75 14.53
CA TYR A 807 21.94 -2.57 15.65
C TYR A 807 23.39 -2.25 16.06
N PHE A 808 23.74 -2.64 17.28
CA PHE A 808 25.10 -2.59 17.82
C PHE A 808 25.65 -4.01 18.00
N SER A 809 26.95 -4.17 18.24
CA SER A 809 27.61 -5.48 18.34
C SER A 809 26.98 -6.41 19.40
N ASN A 810 26.49 -5.83 20.50
CA ASN A 810 25.82 -6.52 21.61
C ASN A 810 24.30 -6.70 21.43
N THR A 811 23.69 -6.20 20.35
CA THR A 811 22.25 -6.36 20.09
C THR A 811 21.93 -7.82 19.76
N PRO A 812 20.98 -8.49 20.44
CA PRO A 812 20.58 -9.86 20.11
C PRO A 812 20.19 -10.02 18.63
N PRO A 813 20.57 -11.13 17.95
CA PRO A 813 20.28 -11.34 16.52
C PRO A 813 18.82 -11.14 16.13
N GLU A 814 17.89 -11.57 16.98
CA GLU A 814 16.44 -11.49 16.81
C GLU A 814 15.88 -10.05 16.80
N TRP A 815 16.67 -9.04 17.21
CA TRP A 815 16.30 -7.62 17.14
C TRP A 815 16.93 -6.88 15.94
N ARG A 816 17.71 -7.57 15.09
CA ARG A 816 18.47 -6.95 13.98
C ARG A 816 17.64 -6.83 12.68
N ALA A 817 16.52 -6.11 12.78
CA ALA A 817 15.64 -5.82 11.64
C ALA A 817 14.83 -4.54 11.88
N ALA A 818 14.25 -3.94 10.83
CA ALA A 818 13.29 -2.85 11.04
C ALA A 818 12.06 -3.35 11.81
N PHE A 819 11.59 -4.57 11.52
CA PHE A 819 10.47 -5.21 12.22
C PHE A 819 10.84 -6.64 12.67
N SER A 820 10.51 -7.01 13.92
CA SER A 820 10.79 -8.33 14.50
C SER A 820 9.55 -8.96 15.12
N ILE A 821 9.29 -10.25 14.85
CA ILE A 821 8.31 -11.08 15.56
C ILE A 821 9.05 -12.27 16.21
N ILE A 822 8.87 -12.45 17.53
CA ILE A 822 9.66 -13.39 18.35
C ILE A 822 8.72 -14.25 19.22
N ASN A 823 8.74 -15.58 19.06
CA ASN A 823 7.88 -16.53 19.80
C ASN A 823 6.37 -16.21 19.71
N ASN A 824 5.92 -15.65 18.57
CA ASN A 824 4.57 -15.13 18.37
C ASN A 824 4.14 -15.37 16.90
N SER A 825 2.83 -15.44 16.62
CA SER A 825 2.29 -15.40 15.26
C SER A 825 1.43 -14.14 15.11
N THR A 826 1.81 -13.26 14.19
CA THR A 826 1.10 -12.02 13.86
C THR A 826 1.08 -11.89 12.34
N PRO A 827 -0.10 -11.72 11.69
CA PRO A 827 -0.17 -11.55 10.24
C PRO A 827 0.48 -10.23 9.81
N VAL A 828 1.26 -10.29 8.72
CA VAL A 828 1.91 -9.15 8.08
C VAL A 828 1.57 -9.18 6.60
N SER A 829 0.73 -8.24 6.14
CA SER A 829 0.30 -8.23 4.74
C SER A 829 0.38 -6.87 4.04
N TYR A 830 0.54 -6.91 2.71
CA TYR A 830 0.54 -5.73 1.82
C TYR A 830 1.48 -4.58 2.25
N SER A 831 2.53 -4.90 3.00
CA SER A 831 3.42 -3.92 3.65
C SER A 831 4.75 -3.82 2.92
N VAL A 832 5.44 -2.68 3.07
CA VAL A 832 6.68 -2.38 2.35
C VAL A 832 7.82 -2.13 3.33
N PHE A 833 8.89 -2.91 3.21
CA PHE A 833 10.12 -2.79 3.99
C PHE A 833 11.20 -2.22 3.08
N LYS A 834 11.55 -0.93 3.23
CA LYS A 834 12.47 -0.22 2.33
C LYS A 834 13.63 0.44 3.07
N ASN A 835 14.83 0.45 2.47
CA ASN A 835 16.00 1.14 3.02
C ASN A 835 16.24 0.80 4.51
N SER A 836 16.50 -0.47 4.83
CA SER A 836 16.79 -0.93 6.20
C SER A 836 18.30 -1.09 6.41
N PHE A 837 18.82 -0.81 7.60
CA PHE A 837 20.25 -0.97 7.93
C PHE A 837 20.67 -2.45 8.03
N SER A 838 19.71 -3.33 8.35
CA SER A 838 19.90 -4.77 8.44
C SER A 838 18.74 -5.48 7.71
N ALA A 839 18.17 -6.54 8.27
CA ALA A 839 17.01 -7.18 7.65
C ALA A 839 15.79 -6.22 7.58
N GLY A 840 14.96 -6.36 6.54
CA GLY A 840 13.68 -5.65 6.43
C GLY A 840 12.74 -6.09 7.55
N ALA A 841 12.43 -7.40 7.59
CA ALA A 841 11.78 -8.04 8.72
C ALA A 841 12.52 -9.29 9.20
N ARG A 842 12.31 -9.67 10.46
CA ARG A 842 12.89 -10.87 11.07
C ARG A 842 11.87 -11.65 11.90
N LEU A 843 11.62 -12.88 11.49
CA LEU A 843 10.88 -13.87 12.25
C LEU A 843 11.84 -14.70 13.09
N THR A 844 11.48 -15.02 14.33
CA THR A 844 12.24 -15.93 15.20
C THR A 844 11.28 -16.78 16.01
N LEU A 845 11.26 -18.09 15.74
CA LEU A 845 10.30 -19.06 16.29
C LEU A 845 8.85 -18.55 16.14
N SER A 846 8.49 -18.21 14.90
CA SER A 846 7.24 -17.52 14.57
C SER A 846 6.55 -18.19 13.39
N ASP A 847 5.28 -18.54 13.59
CA ASP A 847 4.41 -19.18 12.60
C ASP A 847 3.48 -18.14 11.97
N SER A 848 4.03 -16.97 11.63
CA SER A 848 3.29 -15.84 11.06
C SER A 848 2.95 -16.07 9.59
N ALA A 849 1.79 -15.56 9.16
CA ALA A 849 1.50 -15.36 7.74
C ALA A 849 2.17 -14.06 7.27
N VAL A 850 2.98 -14.14 6.23
CA VAL A 850 3.68 -13.02 5.59
C VAL A 850 3.35 -13.04 4.11
N GLU A 851 2.45 -12.15 3.68
CA GLU A 851 1.85 -12.21 2.35
C GLU A 851 1.70 -10.86 1.62
N HIS A 852 1.82 -10.86 0.29
CA HIS A 852 1.70 -9.65 -0.55
C HIS A 852 2.65 -8.48 -0.19
N ASN A 853 3.72 -8.72 0.58
CA ASN A 853 4.65 -7.67 1.02
C ASN A 853 5.74 -7.39 -0.02
N THR A 854 6.34 -6.20 0.04
CA THR A 854 7.53 -5.84 -0.75
C THR A 854 8.74 -5.61 0.17
N PHE A 855 9.82 -6.34 -0.07
CA PHE A 855 11.08 -6.24 0.66
C PHE A 855 12.19 -5.69 -0.25
N SER A 856 12.64 -4.48 0.05
CA SER A 856 13.70 -3.75 -0.66
C SER A 856 14.60 -3.01 0.32
N ALA A 857 15.34 -3.80 1.12
CA ALA A 857 16.15 -3.30 2.23
C ALA A 857 17.31 -2.39 1.79
N GLY A 858 17.71 -2.42 0.50
CA GLY A 858 18.69 -1.51 -0.07
C GLY A 858 20.11 -2.08 -0.16
N THR A 859 21.04 -1.26 -0.66
CA THR A 859 22.26 -1.73 -1.34
C THR A 859 23.57 -1.54 -0.55
N THR A 860 23.52 -1.03 0.68
CA THR A 860 24.70 -0.58 1.44
C THR A 860 25.56 -1.68 2.09
N THR A 861 25.10 -2.94 2.04
CA THR A 861 25.78 -4.26 2.21
C THR A 861 25.07 -5.19 3.21
N PHE A 862 25.01 -6.49 2.86
CA PHE A 862 24.53 -7.61 3.69
C PHE A 862 23.09 -7.52 4.24
N GLN A 863 22.24 -6.67 3.67
CA GLN A 863 20.82 -6.55 4.05
C GLN A 863 19.96 -7.66 3.43
N THR A 864 19.32 -8.48 4.26
CA THR A 864 18.33 -9.49 3.82
C THR A 864 16.93 -8.86 3.75
N GLY A 865 16.10 -9.23 2.78
CA GLY A 865 14.70 -8.79 2.74
C GLY A 865 13.90 -9.30 3.95
N LEU A 866 13.77 -10.62 4.05
CA LEU A 866 13.18 -11.32 5.20
C LEU A 866 14.15 -12.37 5.76
N TYR A 867 14.39 -12.34 7.07
CA TYR A 867 15.12 -13.39 7.79
C TYR A 867 14.15 -14.22 8.64
N VAL A 868 14.33 -15.55 8.68
CA VAL A 868 13.53 -16.49 9.49
C VAL A 868 14.44 -17.45 10.25
N GLY A 869 14.40 -17.39 11.59
CA GLY A 869 15.08 -18.35 12.47
C GLY A 869 14.08 -19.28 13.15
N GLY A 870 14.02 -20.55 12.74
CA GLY A 870 13.03 -21.51 13.25
C GLY A 870 11.58 -21.22 12.81
N GLY A 871 10.61 -21.80 13.50
CA GLY A 871 9.17 -21.70 13.18
C GLY A 871 8.78 -22.36 11.85
N ALA A 872 7.50 -22.32 11.52
CA ALA A 872 6.90 -22.77 10.27
C ALA A 872 5.97 -21.68 9.66
N PRO A 873 6.47 -20.45 9.39
CA PRO A 873 5.65 -19.38 8.83
C PRO A 873 5.21 -19.67 7.39
N ALA A 874 4.06 -19.12 7.00
CA ALA A 874 3.59 -19.12 5.63
C ALA A 874 4.06 -17.84 4.93
N ILE A 875 4.90 -17.97 3.90
CA ILE A 875 5.54 -16.86 3.19
C ILE A 875 5.09 -16.93 1.74
N SER A 876 4.09 -16.13 1.35
CA SER A 876 3.53 -16.23 -0.01
C SER A 876 3.28 -14.90 -0.73
N GLN A 877 3.39 -14.92 -2.07
CA GLN A 877 3.06 -13.76 -2.91
C GLN A 877 3.85 -12.47 -2.59
N ASN A 878 4.98 -12.57 -1.90
CA ASN A 878 5.84 -11.41 -1.59
C ASN A 878 6.80 -11.13 -2.73
N THR A 879 7.19 -9.86 -2.91
CA THR A 879 8.26 -9.43 -3.81
C THR A 879 9.51 -9.08 -3.02
N PHE A 880 10.63 -9.71 -3.38
CA PHE A 880 11.96 -9.47 -2.80
C PHE A 880 12.86 -8.83 -3.86
N SER A 881 13.08 -7.52 -3.78
CA SER A 881 13.75 -6.73 -4.82
C SER A 881 14.94 -5.92 -4.30
N GLU A 882 16.10 -5.97 -4.96
CA GLU A 882 17.29 -5.14 -4.66
C GLU A 882 17.93 -5.35 -3.28
N ASN A 883 17.70 -6.48 -2.61
CA ASN A 883 18.35 -6.82 -1.33
C ASN A 883 19.75 -7.43 -1.56
N TYR A 884 20.53 -7.67 -0.50
CA TYR A 884 21.70 -8.56 -0.60
C TYR A 884 21.27 -10.03 -0.76
N MET A 885 20.29 -10.48 0.02
CA MET A 885 19.55 -11.72 -0.19
C MET A 885 18.05 -11.43 -0.07
N GLY A 886 17.21 -12.02 -0.90
CA GLY A 886 15.76 -11.84 -0.80
C GLY A 886 15.21 -12.44 0.49
N LEU A 887 15.30 -13.77 0.61
CA LEU A 887 14.85 -14.55 1.75
C LEU A 887 15.98 -15.37 2.37
N GLU A 888 16.07 -15.40 3.70
CA GLU A 888 16.99 -16.26 4.43
C GLU A 888 16.25 -17.07 5.51
N LEU A 889 16.33 -18.40 5.42
CA LEU A 889 15.81 -19.35 6.41
C LEU A 889 16.97 -20.03 7.15
N THR A 890 16.88 -20.17 8.47
CA THR A 890 17.81 -20.93 9.30
C THR A 890 17.03 -21.79 10.28
N GLY A 891 17.15 -23.12 10.19
CA GLY A 891 16.44 -24.06 11.07
C GLY A 891 14.90 -24.03 10.96
N SER A 892 14.36 -23.43 9.90
CA SER A 892 12.92 -23.18 9.74
C SER A 892 12.22 -24.25 8.88
N ALA A 893 10.94 -24.47 9.15
CA ALA A 893 10.02 -25.31 8.37
C ALA A 893 9.01 -24.46 7.55
N ALA A 894 9.37 -23.21 7.22
CA ALA A 894 8.52 -22.29 6.48
C ALA A 894 7.97 -22.86 5.16
N ALA A 895 6.72 -22.52 4.83
CA ALA A 895 6.16 -22.77 3.50
C ALA A 895 6.38 -21.52 2.63
N VAL A 896 7.19 -21.64 1.57
CA VAL A 896 7.60 -20.53 0.70
C VAL A 896 6.99 -20.70 -0.68
N GLU A 897 5.92 -19.96 -0.99
CA GLU A 897 5.11 -20.20 -2.19
C GLU A 897 4.75 -18.94 -3.00
N ASN A 898 4.78 -19.01 -4.34
CA ASN A 898 4.38 -17.91 -5.25
C ASN A 898 5.14 -16.58 -5.03
N ASN A 899 6.34 -16.57 -4.41
CA ASN A 899 7.10 -15.33 -4.20
C ASN A 899 7.93 -14.97 -5.45
N ILE A 900 8.21 -13.68 -5.61
CA ILE A 900 8.98 -13.12 -6.74
C ILE A 900 10.29 -12.54 -6.22
N PHE A 901 11.43 -12.95 -6.81
CA PHE A 901 12.77 -12.51 -6.41
C PHE A 901 13.46 -11.77 -7.56
N LEU A 902 13.69 -10.47 -7.42
CA LEU A 902 14.26 -9.61 -8.45
C LEU A 902 15.58 -8.98 -8.00
N ASP A 903 16.62 -9.11 -8.83
CA ASP A 903 17.84 -8.30 -8.73
C ASP A 903 18.54 -8.29 -7.35
N ASN A 904 18.37 -9.34 -6.54
CA ASN A 904 19.05 -9.48 -5.25
C ASN A 904 20.53 -9.86 -5.46
N ARG A 905 21.45 -9.24 -4.72
CA ARG A 905 22.88 -9.21 -5.05
C ARG A 905 23.63 -10.55 -4.89
N ASP A 906 23.18 -11.42 -4.00
CA ASP A 906 23.65 -12.81 -3.87
C ASP A 906 22.50 -13.75 -4.28
N TYR A 907 21.87 -14.50 -3.38
CA TYR A 907 20.76 -15.40 -3.71
C TYR A 907 19.40 -14.72 -3.75
N ALA A 908 18.50 -15.27 -4.57
CA ALA A 908 17.05 -15.08 -4.41
C ALA A 908 16.62 -15.54 -2.99
N ALA A 909 16.86 -16.81 -2.66
CA ALA A 909 16.60 -17.36 -1.33
C ALA A 909 17.73 -18.30 -0.85
N ARG A 910 17.91 -18.41 0.47
CA ARG A 910 18.79 -19.40 1.12
C ARG A 910 18.06 -20.13 2.25
N SER A 911 18.18 -21.45 2.31
CA SER A 911 17.78 -22.27 3.46
C SER A 911 18.99 -23.01 4.03
N THR A 912 19.23 -22.85 5.34
CA THR A 912 20.31 -23.51 6.09
C THR A 912 19.73 -24.35 7.22
N SER A 913 19.95 -25.67 7.17
CA SER A 913 19.36 -26.66 8.10
C SER A 913 17.83 -26.53 8.26
N GLY A 914 17.14 -26.02 7.24
CA GLY A 914 15.68 -25.85 7.22
C GLY A 914 15.00 -26.89 6.34
N SER A 915 13.87 -27.41 6.80
CA SER A 915 13.08 -28.43 6.08
C SER A 915 11.75 -27.90 5.52
N GLY A 916 11.67 -26.59 5.35
CA GLY A 916 10.56 -25.88 4.72
C GLY A 916 10.46 -26.15 3.22
N GLY A 917 9.23 -26.16 2.70
CA GLY A 917 8.92 -26.40 1.29
C GLY A 917 9.00 -25.13 0.44
N PHE A 918 9.35 -25.30 -0.85
CA PHE A 918 9.38 -24.23 -1.84
C PHE A 918 8.57 -24.64 -3.07
N SER A 919 7.57 -23.86 -3.46
CA SER A 919 6.73 -24.12 -4.64
C SER A 919 6.42 -22.84 -5.41
N ARG A 920 6.37 -22.92 -6.76
CA ARG A 920 5.87 -21.83 -7.63
C ARG A 920 6.59 -20.46 -7.48
N ASN A 921 7.74 -20.40 -6.82
CA ASN A 921 8.52 -19.15 -6.70
C ASN A 921 9.22 -18.84 -8.03
N SER A 922 9.39 -17.55 -8.34
CA SER A 922 9.98 -17.08 -9.59
C SER A 922 11.02 -15.98 -9.33
N GLY A 923 11.89 -15.71 -10.31
CA GLY A 923 12.85 -14.62 -10.17
C GLY A 923 13.83 -14.46 -11.33
N SER A 924 14.40 -13.26 -11.43
CA SER A 924 15.36 -12.88 -12.46
C SER A 924 16.36 -11.84 -11.94
N GLY A 925 17.52 -11.72 -12.58
CA GLY A 925 18.52 -10.69 -12.28
C GLY A 925 19.29 -10.87 -10.97
N ASN A 926 18.88 -11.79 -10.09
CA ASN A 926 19.61 -12.10 -8.86
C ASN A 926 21.02 -12.63 -9.18
N GLY A 927 22.03 -12.22 -8.41
CA GLY A 927 23.44 -12.59 -8.61
C GLY A 927 23.67 -14.10 -8.64
N LYS A 928 22.86 -14.84 -7.88
CA LYS A 928 22.59 -16.27 -8.05
C LYS A 928 21.08 -16.47 -8.13
N ASN A 929 20.59 -16.64 -9.36
CA ASN A 929 19.18 -16.79 -9.67
C ASN A 929 18.66 -18.20 -9.32
N GLY A 930 18.61 -18.53 -8.03
CA GLY A 930 18.16 -19.83 -7.51
C GLY A 930 17.99 -19.85 -5.98
N ILE A 931 17.45 -20.95 -5.48
CA ILE A 931 17.15 -21.21 -4.06
C ILE A 931 18.27 -22.07 -3.47
N ALA A 932 19.18 -21.48 -2.68
CA ALA A 932 20.32 -22.21 -2.13
C ALA A 932 19.93 -23.11 -0.94
N LEU A 933 20.32 -24.38 -1.02
CA LEU A 933 20.06 -25.40 -0.02
C LEU A 933 21.37 -25.83 0.66
N VAL A 934 21.43 -25.70 1.98
CA VAL A 934 22.64 -25.82 2.80
C VAL A 934 22.35 -26.67 4.04
N GLU A 935 23.27 -27.58 4.40
CA GLU A 935 23.12 -28.52 5.52
C GLU A 935 21.85 -29.41 5.43
N THR A 936 21.19 -29.72 6.55
CA THR A 936 20.12 -30.73 6.60
C THR A 936 18.80 -30.20 6.05
N ILE A 937 18.35 -30.71 4.90
CA ILE A 937 17.15 -30.22 4.21
C ILE A 937 15.88 -31.04 4.50
N SER A 938 16.01 -32.16 5.22
CA SER A 938 14.92 -33.11 5.48
C SER A 938 14.39 -33.00 6.91
N THR A 939 13.06 -32.95 7.08
CA THR A 939 12.43 -32.96 8.41
C THR A 939 12.82 -34.23 9.19
N PRO A 940 13.35 -34.15 10.42
CA PRO A 940 13.81 -35.33 11.18
C PRO A 940 12.72 -36.38 11.39
N GLY A 941 12.90 -37.56 10.80
CA GLY A 941 11.91 -38.66 10.85
C GLY A 941 10.64 -38.42 10.03
N GLY A 942 10.60 -37.35 9.23
CA GLY A 942 9.49 -36.98 8.36
C GLY A 942 9.87 -37.02 6.87
N THR A 943 8.99 -36.45 6.04
CA THR A 943 9.22 -36.26 4.60
C THR A 943 9.16 -34.79 4.26
N THR A 944 10.11 -34.30 3.45
CA THR A 944 10.10 -32.94 2.87
C THR A 944 9.92 -33.03 1.35
N THR A 945 9.10 -32.18 0.75
CA THR A 945 8.86 -32.16 -0.70
C THR A 945 9.47 -30.92 -1.34
N PHE A 946 10.13 -31.11 -2.47
CA PHE A 946 10.61 -30.04 -3.35
C PHE A 946 9.86 -30.09 -4.68
N SER A 947 9.14 -29.00 -4.96
CA SER A 947 8.20 -28.85 -6.07
C SER A 947 8.76 -27.98 -7.19
N ALA A 948 8.10 -27.97 -8.35
CA ALA A 948 8.45 -27.08 -9.45
C ALA A 948 8.49 -25.59 -9.01
N ASN A 949 9.54 -24.89 -9.45
CA ASN A 949 9.75 -23.45 -9.24
C ASN A 949 10.36 -22.84 -10.52
N GLY A 950 10.07 -21.57 -10.80
CA GLY A 950 10.77 -20.78 -11.83
C GLY A 950 12.20 -20.38 -11.45
N LEU A 951 12.67 -20.85 -10.30
CA LEU A 951 14.03 -20.72 -9.79
C LEU A 951 14.61 -22.12 -9.50
N PRO A 952 15.80 -22.48 -10.01
CA PRO A 952 16.44 -23.74 -9.68
C PRO A 952 16.86 -23.80 -8.20
N TYR A 953 16.88 -25.00 -7.64
CA TYR A 953 17.54 -25.28 -6.36
C TYR A 953 19.06 -25.29 -6.57
N LEU A 954 19.81 -24.64 -5.68
CA LEU A 954 21.28 -24.61 -5.74
C LEU A 954 21.88 -25.53 -4.68
N ILE A 955 22.68 -26.48 -5.14
CA ILE A 955 23.38 -27.48 -4.33
C ILE A 955 24.76 -26.95 -3.98
N GLY A 956 25.06 -26.91 -2.67
CA GLY A 956 26.41 -26.84 -2.09
C GLY A 956 27.18 -25.53 -2.33
N ARG A 957 27.58 -24.83 -1.26
CA ARG A 957 28.25 -23.52 -1.33
C ARG A 957 29.55 -23.53 -0.53
N SER A 958 30.71 -23.39 -1.17
CA SER A 958 31.99 -23.24 -0.44
C SER A 958 32.02 -21.94 0.40
N PRO A 959 32.51 -21.94 1.66
CA PRO A 959 33.11 -23.03 2.43
C PRO A 959 32.12 -23.79 3.34
N TYR A 960 30.81 -23.65 3.11
CA TYR A 960 29.73 -24.23 3.93
C TYR A 960 29.38 -25.67 3.53
N ASP A 961 28.61 -26.32 4.40
CA ASP A 961 28.20 -27.72 4.25
C ASP A 961 27.25 -27.94 3.06
N ASN A 962 27.33 -29.14 2.50
CA ASN A 962 26.47 -29.57 1.40
C ASN A 962 25.03 -29.87 1.87
N PRO A 963 24.01 -29.75 0.99
CA PRO A 963 22.66 -30.19 1.31
C PRO A 963 22.65 -31.71 1.54
N LYS A 964 22.01 -32.13 2.65
CA LYS A 964 21.99 -33.52 3.09
C LYS A 964 20.60 -33.96 3.55
N ILE A 965 20.22 -35.16 3.14
CA ILE A 965 19.08 -35.89 3.72
C ILE A 965 19.60 -36.68 4.93
N ALA A 966 18.98 -36.46 6.09
CA ALA A 966 19.35 -37.15 7.32
C ALA A 966 18.87 -38.61 7.33
N ALA A 967 19.65 -39.49 7.98
CA ALA A 967 19.25 -40.88 8.17
C ALA A 967 17.89 -41.00 8.87
N GLY A 968 17.06 -41.95 8.44
CA GLY A 968 15.69 -42.12 8.93
C GLY A 968 14.70 -41.04 8.49
N SER A 969 15.11 -40.08 7.66
CA SER A 969 14.26 -39.02 7.09
C SER A 969 14.13 -39.19 5.57
N ALA A 970 13.12 -38.57 4.95
CA ALA A 970 12.84 -38.70 3.52
C ALA A 970 12.74 -37.35 2.81
N VAL A 971 13.03 -37.35 1.50
CA VAL A 971 12.72 -36.26 0.57
C VAL A 971 11.98 -36.80 -0.65
N ILE A 972 11.00 -36.04 -1.14
CA ILE A 972 10.40 -36.20 -2.46
C ILE A 972 10.90 -35.06 -3.35
N VAL A 973 11.38 -35.41 -4.54
CA VAL A 973 11.70 -34.47 -5.62
C VAL A 973 10.68 -34.70 -6.72
N GLU A 974 9.80 -33.71 -6.92
CA GLU A 974 8.73 -33.77 -7.92
C GLU A 974 9.26 -33.43 -9.32
N ALA A 975 8.44 -33.73 -10.34
CA ALA A 975 8.66 -33.30 -11.72
C ALA A 975 8.81 -31.77 -11.87
N ASP A 976 9.37 -31.35 -13.00
CA ASP A 976 9.66 -29.97 -13.39
C ASP A 976 10.59 -29.23 -12.40
N THR A 977 11.43 -29.98 -11.65
CA THR A 977 12.45 -29.42 -10.76
C THR A 977 13.84 -29.40 -11.39
N VAL A 978 14.54 -28.27 -11.22
CA VAL A 978 15.91 -28.06 -11.70
C VAL A 978 16.83 -27.82 -10.51
N TRP A 979 17.94 -28.57 -10.47
CA TRP A 979 18.92 -28.59 -9.40
C TRP A 979 20.32 -28.32 -9.97
N LYS A 980 21.04 -27.34 -9.41
CA LYS A 980 22.34 -26.89 -9.94
C LYS A 980 23.44 -26.88 -8.89
N GLY A 981 24.53 -27.61 -9.11
CA GLY A 981 25.73 -27.52 -8.27
C GLY A 981 26.44 -26.17 -8.44
N GLU A 982 26.56 -25.38 -7.37
CA GLU A 982 27.12 -24.02 -7.43
C GLU A 982 28.63 -24.00 -7.73
N VAL A 983 29.35 -24.99 -7.21
CA VAL A 983 30.82 -25.06 -7.21
C VAL A 983 31.30 -26.49 -7.45
N ASN A 984 32.54 -26.64 -7.90
CA ASN A 984 33.13 -27.94 -8.25
C ASN A 984 33.01 -29.01 -7.14
N ASN A 985 33.11 -28.64 -5.85
CA ASN A 985 32.97 -29.58 -4.74
C ASN A 985 31.53 -29.74 -4.19
N ALA A 986 30.53 -29.15 -4.86
CA ALA A 986 29.12 -29.26 -4.48
C ALA A 986 28.56 -30.65 -4.76
N ARG A 987 27.98 -31.27 -3.73
CA ARG A 987 27.37 -32.60 -3.77
C ARG A 987 26.03 -32.61 -3.06
N PHE A 988 25.15 -33.54 -3.42
CA PHE A 988 23.90 -33.79 -2.68
C PHE A 988 24.05 -35.10 -1.89
N GLU A 989 24.04 -35.04 -0.55
CA GLU A 989 24.31 -36.18 0.31
C GLU A 989 23.03 -36.92 0.75
N ILE A 990 22.88 -38.17 0.35
CA ILE A 990 21.72 -39.00 0.66
C ILE A 990 22.10 -40.01 1.74
N ASN A 991 21.77 -39.70 3.01
CA ASN A 991 21.91 -40.62 4.15
C ASN A 991 20.56 -41.21 4.59
N GLY A 992 19.45 -40.58 4.18
CA GLY A 992 18.08 -41.07 4.34
C GLY A 992 17.52 -41.61 3.03
N THR A 993 16.22 -41.37 2.81
CA THR A 993 15.51 -41.79 1.58
C THR A 993 15.29 -40.60 0.64
N MET A 994 15.48 -40.77 -0.66
CA MET A 994 15.03 -39.84 -1.70
C MET A 994 14.10 -40.55 -2.69
N LYS A 995 12.96 -39.95 -3.00
CA LYS A 995 12.05 -40.35 -4.08
C LYS A 995 12.16 -39.36 -5.23
N LEU A 996 12.27 -39.86 -6.45
CA LEU A 996 12.21 -39.07 -7.68
C LEU A 996 10.87 -39.35 -8.39
N GLU A 997 10.09 -38.32 -8.66
CA GLU A 997 8.75 -38.42 -9.28
C GLU A 997 8.65 -37.69 -10.62
N GLY A 998 9.65 -37.89 -11.49
CA GLY A 998 9.58 -37.42 -12.88
C GLY A 998 8.66 -38.29 -13.74
N ALA A 999 7.98 -37.68 -14.72
CA ALA A 999 7.10 -38.39 -15.65
C ALA A 999 7.88 -39.06 -16.80
N ASP A 1000 9.02 -38.47 -17.18
CA ASP A 1000 10.00 -38.98 -18.14
C ASP A 1000 11.41 -38.49 -17.76
N LYS A 1001 12.43 -39.00 -18.46
CA LYS A 1001 13.86 -38.71 -18.21
C LYS A 1001 14.28 -37.23 -18.30
N ASP A 1002 13.44 -36.36 -18.86
CA ASP A 1002 13.72 -34.94 -19.02
C ASP A 1002 12.94 -34.09 -17.98
N SER A 1003 12.09 -34.72 -17.14
CA SER A 1003 11.24 -34.08 -16.13
C SER A 1003 11.98 -33.55 -14.89
N ILE A 1004 13.10 -34.13 -14.48
CA ILE A 1004 13.92 -33.65 -13.35
C ILE A 1004 15.36 -33.46 -13.82
N LEU A 1005 15.93 -32.27 -13.63
CA LEU A 1005 17.28 -31.95 -14.11
C LEU A 1005 18.28 -31.70 -12.97
N PHE A 1006 19.34 -32.49 -12.91
CA PHE A 1006 20.51 -32.27 -12.06
C PHE A 1006 21.72 -31.86 -12.93
N THR A 1007 22.27 -30.66 -12.72
CA THR A 1007 23.34 -30.09 -13.56
C THR A 1007 24.28 -29.17 -12.76
N SER A 1008 25.23 -28.51 -13.42
CA SER A 1008 26.07 -27.45 -12.82
C SER A 1008 25.39 -26.08 -12.89
N LEU A 1009 25.85 -25.11 -12.09
CA LEU A 1009 25.37 -23.72 -12.19
C LEU A 1009 25.85 -23.02 -13.47
N ALA A 1010 26.99 -23.44 -14.04
CA ALA A 1010 27.55 -22.87 -15.27
C ALA A 1010 27.00 -23.50 -16.56
N ASP A 1011 26.49 -24.74 -16.50
CA ASP A 1011 26.01 -25.54 -17.64
C ASP A 1011 27.01 -25.68 -18.82
N SER A 1012 28.32 -25.54 -18.56
CA SER A 1012 29.34 -25.47 -19.62
C SER A 1012 30.20 -26.72 -19.83
N GLY A 1013 30.16 -27.71 -18.92
CA GLY A 1013 30.87 -28.98 -19.13
C GLY A 1013 31.12 -29.88 -17.91
N PRO A 1014 31.72 -31.07 -18.12
CA PRO A 1014 32.03 -32.03 -17.05
C PRO A 1014 32.95 -31.47 -15.96
N ALA A 1015 32.78 -31.96 -14.72
CA ALA A 1015 33.55 -31.60 -13.52
C ALA A 1015 33.27 -30.19 -12.96
N GLU A 1016 32.14 -29.58 -13.30
CA GLU A 1016 31.72 -28.28 -12.75
C GLU A 1016 31.03 -28.41 -11.38
N TRP A 1017 30.59 -29.62 -11.02
CA TRP A 1017 30.13 -30.00 -9.68
C TRP A 1017 30.50 -31.46 -9.38
N HIS A 1018 30.29 -31.92 -8.15
CA HIS A 1018 30.67 -33.27 -7.74
C HIS A 1018 29.61 -34.32 -8.13
N GLY A 1019 28.33 -34.06 -7.83
CA GLY A 1019 27.23 -34.98 -8.17
C GLY A 1019 26.33 -35.38 -6.98
N ILE A 1020 25.53 -36.44 -7.15
CA ILE A 1020 24.72 -37.04 -6.09
C ILE A 1020 25.52 -38.15 -5.40
N VAL A 1021 25.51 -38.18 -4.06
CA VAL A 1021 26.26 -39.15 -3.24
C VAL A 1021 25.34 -39.85 -2.26
N VAL A 1022 25.03 -41.12 -2.55
CA VAL A 1022 24.26 -42.02 -1.68
C VAL A 1022 25.21 -42.77 -0.76
N ASN A 1023 25.12 -42.47 0.54
CA ASN A 1023 25.99 -43.01 1.58
C ASN A 1023 25.45 -44.33 2.16
N ALA A 1024 26.19 -44.92 3.10
CA ALA A 1024 25.79 -46.15 3.77
C ALA A 1024 24.45 -45.99 4.49
N GLY A 1025 23.48 -46.85 4.15
CA GLY A 1025 22.10 -46.77 4.64
C GLY A 1025 21.19 -45.79 3.88
N GLY A 1026 21.72 -45.01 2.94
CA GLY A 1026 20.94 -44.16 2.04
C GLY A 1026 20.23 -44.97 0.95
N TYR A 1027 19.06 -44.50 0.53
CA TYR A 1027 18.21 -45.15 -0.49
C TYR A 1027 17.64 -44.10 -1.47
N VAL A 1028 17.78 -44.34 -2.77
CA VAL A 1028 17.11 -43.53 -3.81
C VAL A 1028 16.24 -44.42 -4.69
N TYR A 1029 15.00 -44.00 -4.95
CA TYR A 1029 14.08 -44.75 -5.82
C TYR A 1029 13.14 -43.85 -6.61
N GLY A 1030 12.51 -44.42 -7.63
CA GLY A 1030 11.67 -43.68 -8.59
C GLY A 1030 12.41 -43.40 -9.88
N GLY A 1031 12.07 -42.33 -10.60
CA GLY A 1031 12.60 -42.15 -11.95
C GLY A 1031 12.36 -40.78 -12.55
N GLY A 1032 12.57 -40.70 -13.87
CA GLY A 1032 12.29 -39.51 -14.67
C GLY A 1032 13.25 -38.36 -14.43
N PHE A 1033 14.57 -38.60 -14.57
CA PHE A 1033 15.58 -37.56 -14.36
C PHE A 1033 16.75 -37.63 -15.35
N THR A 1034 17.36 -36.47 -15.63
CA THR A 1034 18.65 -36.31 -16.30
C THR A 1034 19.68 -35.78 -15.31
N LEU A 1035 20.86 -36.42 -15.22
CA LEU A 1035 22.01 -35.92 -14.46
C LEU A 1035 23.23 -35.70 -15.35
N LYS A 1036 23.78 -34.47 -15.33
CA LYS A 1036 24.93 -34.09 -16.15
C LYS A 1036 25.96 -33.18 -15.49
N TYR A 1037 27.12 -33.06 -16.14
CA TYR A 1037 28.22 -32.14 -15.79
C TYR A 1037 28.89 -32.35 -14.41
N GLY A 1038 28.55 -33.42 -13.70
CA GLY A 1038 29.11 -33.79 -12.40
C GLY A 1038 30.47 -34.48 -12.50
N GLY A 1039 30.84 -35.19 -11.43
CA GLY A 1039 32.02 -36.06 -11.36
C GLY A 1039 33.32 -35.38 -10.93
N TYR A 1040 33.32 -34.13 -10.45
CA TYR A 1040 34.55 -33.44 -10.08
C TYR A 1040 35.38 -34.15 -8.99
N GLY A 1041 36.68 -34.34 -9.25
CA GLY A 1041 37.64 -34.80 -8.26
C GLY A 1041 39.05 -34.95 -8.83
N THR A 1042 39.95 -34.00 -8.54
CA THR A 1042 41.35 -34.07 -9.00
C THR A 1042 42.08 -35.26 -8.38
N GLY A 1043 42.53 -36.20 -9.22
CA GLY A 1043 43.31 -37.38 -8.81
C GLY A 1043 42.50 -38.51 -8.15
N CYS A 1044 41.17 -38.43 -8.09
CA CYS A 1044 40.36 -39.43 -7.40
C CYS A 1044 40.08 -40.67 -8.29
N SER A 1045 40.03 -41.87 -7.69
CA SER A 1045 39.69 -43.11 -8.40
C SER A 1045 38.19 -43.26 -8.61
N SER A 1046 37.38 -42.67 -7.73
CA SER A 1046 35.93 -42.86 -7.59
C SER A 1046 35.14 -41.57 -7.82
N CYS A 1047 35.37 -40.87 -8.92
CA CYS A 1047 34.70 -39.60 -9.23
C CYS A 1047 33.57 -39.89 -10.22
N ALA A 1048 32.33 -39.72 -9.80
CA ALA A 1048 31.14 -40.05 -10.58
C ALA A 1048 30.06 -38.98 -10.42
N GLY A 1049 29.28 -38.71 -11.47
CA GLY A 1049 28.10 -37.83 -11.40
C GLY A 1049 27.02 -38.38 -10.45
N PHE A 1050 26.89 -39.71 -10.37
CA PHE A 1050 26.07 -40.40 -9.38
C PHE A 1050 26.90 -41.46 -8.65
N SER A 1051 27.02 -41.37 -7.32
CA SER A 1051 27.83 -42.27 -6.51
C SER A 1051 27.00 -42.98 -5.45
N VAL A 1052 27.11 -44.31 -5.37
CA VAL A 1052 26.46 -45.15 -4.34
C VAL A 1052 27.52 -45.96 -3.60
N THR A 1053 27.63 -45.77 -2.29
CA THR A 1053 28.64 -46.45 -1.45
C THR A 1053 27.98 -46.98 -0.17
N GLY A 1054 27.69 -48.28 -0.13
CA GLY A 1054 26.98 -48.91 1.00
C GLY A 1054 25.47 -48.61 1.08
N GLY A 1055 24.93 -47.90 0.08
CA GLY A 1055 23.51 -47.58 -0.03
C GLY A 1055 22.74 -48.58 -0.90
N ARG A 1056 21.63 -48.11 -1.48
CA ARG A 1056 20.83 -48.80 -2.49
C ARG A 1056 20.22 -47.81 -3.47
N VAL A 1057 20.04 -48.21 -4.72
CA VAL A 1057 19.23 -47.46 -5.71
C VAL A 1057 18.25 -48.39 -6.44
N ASP A 1058 17.03 -47.93 -6.69
CA ASP A 1058 16.05 -48.62 -7.54
C ASP A 1058 15.39 -47.61 -8.49
N LEU A 1059 16.02 -47.42 -9.65
CA LEU A 1059 15.73 -46.30 -10.55
C LEU A 1059 15.11 -46.75 -11.88
N SER A 1060 14.20 -45.94 -12.41
CA SER A 1060 13.66 -46.08 -13.77
C SER A 1060 13.81 -44.81 -14.61
N ASP A 1061 13.72 -44.98 -15.93
CA ASP A 1061 13.45 -43.92 -16.91
C ASP A 1061 14.36 -42.69 -16.75
N GLY A 1062 15.67 -42.94 -16.61
CA GLY A 1062 16.67 -41.91 -16.31
C GLY A 1062 17.76 -41.78 -17.36
N ARG A 1063 18.38 -40.60 -17.42
CA ARG A 1063 19.56 -40.31 -18.24
C ARG A 1063 20.70 -39.82 -17.38
N ILE A 1064 21.91 -40.31 -17.65
CA ILE A 1064 23.14 -39.79 -17.06
C ILE A 1064 24.09 -39.49 -18.22
N GLU A 1065 24.55 -38.24 -18.33
CA GLU A 1065 25.30 -37.79 -19.51
C GLU A 1065 26.41 -36.78 -19.19
N ASN A 1066 27.45 -36.69 -20.04
CA ASN A 1066 28.44 -35.61 -19.99
C ASN A 1066 29.09 -35.40 -18.60
N ASN A 1067 29.22 -36.44 -17.78
CA ASN A 1067 29.87 -36.37 -16.47
C ASN A 1067 31.38 -36.65 -16.56
N TYR A 1068 32.15 -36.10 -15.62
CA TYR A 1068 33.58 -36.34 -15.54
C TYR A 1068 33.89 -37.72 -14.98
N LYS A 1069 34.73 -38.46 -15.72
CA LYS A 1069 35.29 -39.78 -15.40
C LYS A 1069 34.28 -40.92 -15.26
N VAL A 1070 33.25 -40.81 -14.44
CA VAL A 1070 32.21 -41.84 -14.31
C VAL A 1070 30.81 -41.24 -14.37
N GLY A 1071 29.89 -41.88 -15.09
CA GLY A 1071 28.47 -41.55 -15.01
C GLY A 1071 27.89 -41.96 -13.66
N MET A 1072 27.79 -43.28 -13.44
CA MET A 1072 27.37 -43.87 -12.16
C MET A 1072 28.38 -44.89 -11.63
N GLN A 1073 28.65 -44.86 -10.32
CA GLN A 1073 29.41 -45.90 -9.61
C GLN A 1073 28.61 -46.49 -8.44
N ILE A 1074 28.67 -47.81 -8.27
CA ILE A 1074 27.96 -48.55 -7.22
C ILE A 1074 28.93 -49.50 -6.49
N TYR A 1075 29.19 -49.23 -5.21
CA TYR A 1075 30.19 -49.95 -4.40
C TYR A 1075 29.62 -50.47 -3.08
N ASN A 1076 29.96 -51.73 -2.75
CA ASN A 1076 29.58 -52.41 -1.50
C ASN A 1076 28.08 -52.28 -1.14
N SER A 1077 27.22 -52.16 -2.16
CA SER A 1077 25.82 -51.74 -2.03
C SER A 1077 24.87 -52.92 -1.98
N ALA A 1078 23.70 -52.72 -1.35
CA ALA A 1078 22.63 -53.70 -1.38
C ALA A 1078 22.09 -53.88 -2.81
N THR A 1079 21.34 -54.97 -3.05
CA THR A 1079 20.73 -55.25 -4.35
C THR A 1079 19.98 -54.02 -4.86
N SER A 1080 20.45 -53.51 -5.99
CA SER A 1080 20.00 -52.27 -6.62
C SER A 1080 19.49 -52.56 -8.03
N SER A 1081 18.63 -51.73 -8.58
CA SER A 1081 18.07 -51.89 -9.93
C SER A 1081 18.12 -50.60 -10.75
N LEU A 1082 18.33 -50.76 -12.06
CA LEU A 1082 18.24 -49.72 -13.08
C LEU A 1082 17.39 -50.25 -14.25
N SER A 1083 16.38 -49.48 -14.66
CA SER A 1083 15.45 -49.84 -15.73
C SER A 1083 15.24 -48.67 -16.71
N ASN A 1084 15.20 -48.92 -18.02
CA ASN A 1084 15.03 -47.86 -19.05
C ASN A 1084 16.07 -46.71 -18.94
N PHE A 1085 17.36 -47.03 -18.76
CA PHE A 1085 18.40 -46.02 -18.52
C PHE A 1085 19.24 -45.67 -19.74
N GLU A 1086 19.48 -44.37 -19.97
CA GLU A 1086 20.40 -43.83 -20.98
C GLU A 1086 21.72 -43.36 -20.34
N PHE A 1087 22.85 -43.85 -20.85
CA PHE A 1087 24.19 -43.36 -20.49
C PHE A 1087 24.93 -42.83 -21.72
N SER A 1088 25.21 -41.52 -21.75
CA SER A 1088 25.79 -40.83 -22.92
C SER A 1088 27.02 -39.95 -22.62
N ASP A 1089 27.88 -39.78 -23.63
CA ASP A 1089 28.90 -38.73 -23.72
C ASP A 1089 29.96 -38.67 -22.59
N HIS A 1090 30.19 -39.76 -21.87
CA HIS A 1090 31.25 -39.85 -20.85
C HIS A 1090 32.64 -39.96 -21.48
N GLN A 1091 33.18 -38.82 -21.93
CA GLN A 1091 34.42 -38.70 -22.71
C GLN A 1091 35.59 -38.01 -21.99
N THR A 1092 35.36 -37.35 -20.85
CA THR A 1092 36.36 -36.51 -20.17
C THR A 1092 36.66 -37.04 -18.76
N PRO A 1093 37.90 -37.45 -18.42
CA PRO A 1093 39.10 -37.41 -19.26
C PRO A 1093 39.14 -38.55 -20.28
N ALA A 1094 39.65 -38.25 -21.48
CA ALA A 1094 39.91 -39.27 -22.49
C ALA A 1094 40.93 -40.30 -21.97
N GLY A 1095 40.74 -41.58 -22.30
CA GLY A 1095 41.56 -42.67 -21.76
C GLY A 1095 41.12 -43.20 -20.39
N GLY A 1096 40.27 -42.48 -19.65
CA GLY A 1096 39.92 -42.84 -18.27
C GLY A 1096 38.44 -42.69 -17.90
N SER A 1097 37.54 -42.55 -18.87
CA SER A 1097 36.10 -42.35 -18.64
C SER A 1097 35.26 -43.61 -18.85
N THR A 1098 34.17 -43.77 -18.09
CA THR A 1098 33.26 -44.93 -18.16
C THR A 1098 31.82 -44.53 -17.80
N ALA A 1099 30.81 -45.09 -18.48
CA ALA A 1099 29.41 -44.82 -18.14
C ALA A 1099 28.98 -45.39 -16.78
N LEU A 1100 29.18 -46.69 -16.55
CA LEU A 1100 28.73 -47.40 -15.35
C LEU A 1100 29.84 -48.30 -14.77
N VAL A 1101 30.03 -48.22 -13.45
CA VAL A 1101 30.95 -49.07 -12.68
C VAL A 1101 30.21 -49.71 -11.50
N SER A 1102 30.43 -51.00 -11.26
CA SER A 1102 29.89 -51.73 -10.11
C SER A 1102 30.93 -52.66 -9.52
N SER A 1103 31.08 -52.68 -8.19
CA SER A 1103 31.90 -53.67 -7.48
C SER A 1103 31.35 -54.01 -6.10
N ASN A 1104 31.53 -55.26 -5.66
CA ASN A 1104 30.98 -55.82 -4.42
C ASN A 1104 29.47 -55.57 -4.22
N SER A 1105 28.70 -55.46 -5.31
CA SER A 1105 27.30 -55.05 -5.32
C SER A 1105 26.50 -55.92 -6.28
N THR A 1106 25.23 -56.22 -5.96
CA THR A 1106 24.32 -56.89 -6.90
C THR A 1106 23.51 -55.83 -7.64
N LEU A 1107 23.56 -55.84 -8.96
CA LEU A 1107 22.89 -54.86 -9.81
C LEU A 1107 22.00 -55.55 -10.84
N ILE A 1108 20.71 -55.23 -10.82
CA ILE A 1108 19.71 -55.69 -11.80
C ILE A 1108 19.60 -54.61 -12.88
N LEU A 1109 19.75 -55.01 -14.14
CA LEU A 1109 19.76 -54.11 -15.29
C LEU A 1109 18.68 -54.55 -16.29
N ASP A 1110 17.78 -53.64 -16.65
CA ASP A 1110 16.76 -53.85 -17.68
C ASP A 1110 16.72 -52.67 -18.66
N ASN A 1111 16.69 -52.95 -19.96
CA ASN A 1111 16.62 -51.95 -21.03
C ASN A 1111 17.59 -50.74 -20.87
N LEU A 1112 18.90 -51.00 -20.71
CA LEU A 1112 19.94 -49.95 -20.69
C LEU A 1112 20.50 -49.65 -22.09
N THR A 1113 20.66 -48.36 -22.39
CA THR A 1113 21.29 -47.85 -23.62
C THR A 1113 22.59 -47.12 -23.28
N PHE A 1114 23.68 -47.49 -23.95
CA PHE A 1114 24.98 -46.83 -23.85
C PHE A 1114 25.38 -46.23 -25.20
N SER A 1115 25.67 -44.93 -25.26
CA SER A 1115 26.04 -44.24 -26.50
C SER A 1115 27.18 -43.24 -26.29
N ASN A 1116 28.09 -43.12 -27.26
CA ASN A 1116 29.20 -42.15 -27.25
C ASN A 1116 30.01 -42.00 -25.92
N ASN A 1117 30.15 -43.07 -25.13
CA ASN A 1117 31.03 -43.08 -23.95
C ASN A 1117 32.44 -43.52 -24.36
N PHE A 1118 33.47 -43.09 -23.63
CA PHE A 1118 34.84 -43.58 -23.87
C PHE A 1118 34.96 -45.10 -23.62
N ALA A 1119 34.33 -45.57 -22.54
CA ALA A 1119 34.02 -46.97 -22.31
C ALA A 1119 32.58 -47.11 -21.79
N ASN A 1120 31.84 -48.10 -22.30
CA ASN A 1120 30.45 -48.32 -21.87
C ASN A 1120 30.39 -49.01 -20.49
N THR A 1121 31.32 -49.91 -20.19
CA THR A 1121 31.44 -50.64 -18.91
C THR A 1121 32.90 -50.99 -18.64
N SER A 1122 33.38 -50.82 -17.41
CA SER A 1122 34.69 -51.34 -16.99
C SER A 1122 34.57 -52.77 -16.44
N PRO A 1123 35.43 -53.73 -16.83
CA PRO A 1123 35.53 -55.04 -16.19
C PRO A 1123 36.31 -55.05 -14.86
N GLU A 1124 37.00 -53.96 -14.53
CA GLU A 1124 37.88 -53.89 -13.35
C GLU A 1124 37.07 -53.37 -12.14
N GLY A 1125 37.01 -54.06 -10.99
CA GLY A 1125 38.14 -54.58 -10.23
C GLY A 1125 38.84 -55.86 -10.70
N LEU A 1126 39.98 -55.68 -11.36
CA LEU A 1126 41.11 -56.60 -11.27
C LEU A 1126 42.45 -55.83 -11.23
N TYR A 1127 42.50 -54.83 -10.35
CA TYR A 1127 43.69 -54.16 -9.84
C TYR A 1127 43.51 -53.87 -8.33
#